data_AF-A0A7S2DLX9-F1
#
_entry.id   AF-A0A7S2DLX9-F1
#
_cell.length_a   1.000
_cell.length_b   1.000
_cell.length_c   1.000
_cell.angle_alpha   90.00
_cell.angle_beta   90.00
_cell.angle_gamma   90.00
#
_symmetry.space_group_name_H-M   'P 1'
#
loop_
_entity.id
_entity.type
_entity.pdbx_description
1 polymer ?
#
loop_
_entity_poly.entity_id
_entity_poly.type
_entity_poly.pdbx_seq_one_letter_code
_entity_poly.pdbx_strand_id
1 'polypeptide(L)'
;GPQAKQYTRLGSSVHTRIDCLFAPCNSQELQWYTVTAVRLTNASWTSDHLALIAQAGQVPDKPDIGKGPKRINPDILLDDTLACPAIRTLYREIDTKYPKGQYGCKPTWSKKLASVAHLMQGQSADHAKSAQIDKYLELTLNRKVTQAQANDPSPQFAAVLRKIDKEKRRARKRKPCDPHSNLRRTHFEEMSTKEFYSKFKAKHTKRYISELYEVDSQGHVRTQHDTVHSPGGMLQALTTYYERLMSDKGMDPIAAEKLFAKLRERKLSAADRDRIEGVITVEEVLEAIANLASRKSPGPDGVPPEFYRRFATMLAPDLADMYNECHDDGQLTPSMMLGEIILLYKKKDPRDVRNYRPITLLNIDYKILAKILVSRLKKVIDTVISEEQTGFVPGRVITWNSHLLNLIQAYIEETDEEGLFIFLDCEKAFDRCSWPFLRQAAREIGFGPGICSWIDTLYCDDAPPNRRVVCNGHRGEFFELHSGVAQGCPLSPILFLLITEGLTRLVNDDPDLQGITILGKTYKISQFADDTVFLLRNFRSIRRMWQIITDIYEPATGMKVNVTKTEGLRLGRLKSAEYERELGNHVHASLRVRGAGVQLQLDPSKGGGIQWCKEGDYITSLGVPIGWNYSLRAFWRSKYFKCKSLMAAWHDVERMSPQGSAMVGNAMIYSRFRYWAHCLALSKEVRLAIGRDVKALIWRKDIHYDPDELGSEKVKAFVQEVSQCLPCRQGGVGSLYWEGHEKARGTYEILERSVLYVWGYL
;
A
#
# COMPACT_ATOMS: atom_id res chain seq x y z
N GLY A 1 -7.57 1.33 -43.48
CA GLY A 1 -8.26 2.63 -43.59
C GLY A 1 -7.46 3.58 -44.48
N PRO A 2 -8.05 4.69 -44.94
CA PRO A 2 -7.41 5.62 -45.90
C PRO A 2 -6.12 6.30 -45.41
N GLN A 3 -5.73 6.14 -44.14
CA GLN A 3 -4.47 6.65 -43.56
C GLN A 3 -3.25 5.73 -43.74
N ALA A 4 -3.39 4.52 -44.27
CA ALA A 4 -2.26 3.60 -44.48
C ALA A 4 -1.33 3.98 -45.66
N LYS A 5 -1.59 5.11 -46.34
CA LYS A 5 -0.90 5.51 -47.58
C LYS A 5 0.41 6.30 -47.39
N GLN A 6 0.88 6.55 -46.16
CA GLN A 6 2.06 7.39 -45.93
C GLN A 6 3.39 6.64 -45.71
N TYR A 7 3.41 5.31 -45.74
CA TYR A 7 4.64 4.52 -45.57
C TYR A 7 4.91 3.60 -46.76
N THR A 8 5.24 4.17 -47.92
CA THR A 8 5.83 3.40 -49.02
C THR A 8 7.05 4.14 -49.53
N ARG A 9 8.26 3.63 -49.20
CA ARG A 9 9.52 4.09 -49.80
C ARG A 9 9.70 3.37 -51.14
N LEU A 10 9.98 4.12 -52.21
CA LEU A 10 10.27 3.60 -53.54
C LEU A 10 11.64 2.90 -53.55
N GLY A 11 11.62 1.56 -53.60
CA GLY A 11 12.78 0.70 -53.82
C GLY A 11 12.32 -0.60 -54.48
N SER A 12 13.20 -1.27 -55.23
CA SER A 12 12.86 -2.47 -56.04
C SER A 12 12.53 -3.72 -55.21
N SER A 13 12.61 -3.66 -53.88
CA SER A 13 12.04 -4.65 -52.96
C SER A 13 11.54 -3.97 -51.69
N VAL A 14 10.25 -4.10 -51.38
CA VAL A 14 9.63 -3.52 -50.17
C VAL A 14 9.31 -4.66 -49.20
N HIS A 15 10.07 -4.74 -48.11
CA HIS A 15 9.79 -5.68 -47.03
C HIS A 15 8.83 -5.03 -46.04
N THR A 16 7.60 -5.54 -45.93
CA THR A 16 6.61 -5.04 -44.97
C THR A 16 6.68 -5.87 -43.70
N ARG A 17 6.97 -5.24 -42.55
CA ARG A 17 6.97 -5.86 -41.22
C ARG A 17 5.72 -5.42 -40.46
N ILE A 18 4.96 -6.38 -39.94
CA ILE A 18 3.83 -6.10 -39.03
C ILE A 18 4.35 -6.28 -37.60
N ASP A 19 4.56 -5.17 -36.90
CA ASP A 19 5.09 -5.18 -35.53
C ASP A 19 4.03 -5.46 -34.46
N CYS A 20 2.77 -5.05 -34.68
CA CYS A 20 1.69 -5.17 -33.71
C CYS A 20 0.32 -5.39 -34.39
N LEU A 21 -0.52 -6.22 -33.77
CA LEU A 21 -1.94 -6.40 -34.11
C LEU A 21 -2.79 -5.89 -32.92
N PHE A 22 -3.71 -4.97 -33.17
CA PHE A 22 -4.58 -4.39 -32.14
C PHE A 22 -6.01 -4.93 -32.26
N ALA A 23 -6.62 -5.30 -31.14
CA ALA A 23 -8.04 -5.66 -31.04
C ALA A 23 -8.78 -4.69 -30.10
N PRO A 24 -10.08 -4.39 -30.34
CA PRO A 24 -10.86 -3.51 -29.47
C PRO A 24 -10.98 -4.06 -28.04
N CYS A 25 -10.78 -3.19 -27.05
CA CYS A 25 -10.68 -3.49 -25.61
C CYS A 25 -12.00 -3.97 -24.94
N ASN A 26 -13.11 -4.10 -25.66
CA ASN A 26 -14.44 -4.29 -25.04
C ASN A 26 -14.83 -5.73 -24.70
N SER A 27 -13.93 -6.70 -24.80
CA SER A 27 -14.19 -8.05 -24.29
C SER A 27 -12.99 -8.54 -23.50
N GLN A 28 -13.12 -8.57 -22.17
CA GLN A 28 -12.25 -9.36 -21.28
C GLN A 28 -12.33 -10.88 -21.56
N GLU A 29 -13.06 -11.29 -22.60
CA GLU A 29 -13.41 -12.67 -22.92
C GLU A 29 -12.59 -13.25 -24.08
N LEU A 30 -11.91 -12.42 -24.89
CA LEU A 30 -11.17 -12.89 -26.06
C LEU A 30 -9.65 -12.78 -25.83
N GLN A 31 -8.94 -13.92 -25.85
CA GLN A 31 -7.48 -13.97 -25.95
C GLN A 31 -7.07 -14.56 -27.31
N TRP A 32 -5.87 -14.22 -27.77
CA TRP A 32 -5.28 -14.79 -28.98
C TRP A 32 -4.72 -16.18 -28.66
N TYR A 33 -5.12 -17.20 -29.43
CA TYR A 33 -4.70 -18.60 -29.23
C TYR A 33 -3.48 -18.94 -30.07
N THR A 34 -3.45 -18.41 -31.29
CA THR A 34 -2.44 -18.75 -32.29
C THR A 34 -2.32 -17.61 -33.28
N VAL A 35 -1.08 -17.21 -33.56
CA VAL A 35 -0.73 -16.34 -34.70
C VAL A 35 0.21 -17.15 -35.57
N THR A 36 -0.26 -17.61 -36.72
CA THR A 36 0.51 -18.47 -37.63
C THR A 36 0.72 -17.74 -38.96
N ALA A 37 1.96 -17.73 -39.45
CA ALA A 37 2.28 -17.23 -40.77
C ALA A 37 2.22 -18.40 -41.76
N VAL A 38 1.29 -18.34 -42.72
CA VAL A 38 1.11 -19.38 -43.73
C VAL A 38 1.43 -18.78 -45.10
N ARG A 39 2.26 -19.48 -45.87
CA ARG A 39 2.53 -19.09 -47.25
C ARG A 39 1.37 -19.57 -48.11
N LEU A 40 0.66 -18.63 -48.72
CA LEU A 40 -0.45 -18.98 -49.61
C LEU A 40 0.13 -19.46 -50.94
N THR A 41 0.01 -20.76 -51.19
CA THR A 41 0.36 -21.38 -52.46
C THR A 41 -0.89 -22.02 -53.06
N ASN A 42 -1.11 -21.79 -54.35
CA ASN A 42 -2.07 -22.55 -55.14
C ASN A 42 -1.36 -23.06 -56.41
N ALA A 43 -1.92 -24.06 -57.09
CA ALA A 43 -1.32 -24.77 -58.21
C ALA A 43 -0.86 -23.87 -59.38
N SER A 44 -1.35 -22.63 -59.45
CA SER A 44 -1.06 -21.67 -60.53
C SER A 44 -0.19 -20.47 -60.12
N TRP A 45 0.15 -20.27 -58.84
CA TRP A 45 0.98 -19.14 -58.38
C TRP A 45 1.45 -19.29 -56.91
N THR A 46 2.64 -18.78 -56.63
CA THR A 46 3.23 -18.66 -55.30
C THR A 46 3.40 -17.19 -54.95
N SER A 47 2.74 -16.73 -53.87
CA SER A 47 2.91 -15.38 -53.34
C SER A 47 4.22 -15.25 -52.56
N ASP A 48 4.91 -14.14 -52.72
CA ASP A 48 6.05 -13.73 -51.88
C ASP A 48 5.61 -13.18 -50.52
N HIS A 49 4.32 -12.87 -50.36
CA HIS A 49 3.72 -12.45 -49.08
C HIS A 49 3.29 -13.63 -48.20
N LEU A 50 3.46 -13.49 -46.88
CA LEU A 50 2.97 -14.42 -45.85
C LEU A 50 1.60 -13.97 -45.34
N ALA A 51 0.61 -14.87 -45.32
CA ALA A 51 -0.67 -14.60 -44.67
C ALA A 51 -0.55 -14.87 -43.18
N LEU A 52 -0.88 -13.89 -42.34
CA LEU A 52 -0.98 -14.07 -40.89
C LEU A 52 -2.41 -14.45 -40.53
N ILE A 53 -2.57 -15.65 -39.98
CA ILE A 53 -3.84 -16.12 -39.42
C ILE A 53 -3.75 -15.97 -37.91
N ALA A 54 -4.54 -15.06 -37.35
CA ALA A 54 -4.66 -14.86 -35.92
C ALA A 54 -6.04 -15.36 -35.45
N GLN A 55 -6.06 -16.41 -34.63
CA GLN A 55 -7.29 -16.95 -34.05
C GLN A 55 -7.47 -16.40 -32.63
N ALA A 56 -8.63 -15.79 -32.38
CA ALA A 56 -9.09 -15.40 -31.05
C ALA A 56 -10.30 -16.25 -30.67
N GLY A 57 -10.33 -16.70 -29.43
CA GLY A 57 -11.39 -17.54 -28.87
C GLY A 57 -11.81 -17.08 -27.47
N GLN A 58 -12.92 -17.60 -26.98
CA GLN A 58 -13.33 -17.42 -25.59
C GLN A 58 -12.48 -18.29 -24.69
N VAL A 59 -11.82 -17.68 -23.69
CA VAL A 59 -10.97 -18.39 -22.71
C VAL A 59 -11.69 -19.67 -22.23
N PRO A 60 -11.06 -20.86 -22.31
CA PRO A 60 -11.66 -22.07 -21.74
C PRO A 60 -11.72 -21.88 -20.22
N ASP A 61 -12.93 -22.03 -19.67
CA ASP A 61 -13.33 -21.92 -18.27
C ASP A 61 -12.97 -20.61 -17.55
N LYS A 62 -13.97 -20.05 -16.86
CA LYS A 62 -13.68 -19.03 -15.84
C LYS A 62 -12.61 -19.61 -14.91
N PRO A 63 -11.54 -18.86 -14.60
CA PRO A 63 -10.55 -19.32 -13.63
C PRO A 63 -11.27 -19.80 -12.36
N ASP A 64 -10.81 -20.91 -11.79
CA ASP A 64 -11.39 -21.46 -10.56
C ASP A 64 -11.21 -20.43 -9.43
N ILE A 65 -12.26 -19.65 -9.21
CA ILE A 65 -12.35 -18.59 -8.23
C ILE A 65 -13.28 -19.08 -7.12
N GLY A 66 -12.71 -19.30 -5.94
CA GLY A 66 -13.50 -19.61 -4.76
C GLY A 66 -14.44 -18.47 -4.39
N LYS A 67 -15.42 -18.76 -3.53
CA LYS A 67 -16.46 -17.78 -3.08
C LYS A 67 -15.88 -16.53 -2.40
N GLY A 68 -14.60 -16.55 -2.02
CA GLY A 68 -13.89 -15.44 -1.41
C GLY A 68 -14.30 -15.21 0.05
N PRO A 69 -13.80 -14.12 0.67
CA PRO A 69 -14.22 -13.74 2.00
C PRO A 69 -15.74 -13.54 2.08
N LYS A 70 -16.36 -13.92 3.20
CA LYS A 70 -17.77 -13.63 3.47
C LYS A 70 -17.97 -12.11 3.41
N ARG A 71 -18.69 -11.62 2.40
CA ARG A 71 -18.96 -10.18 2.23
C ARG A 71 -20.41 -9.88 2.53
N ILE A 72 -20.63 -9.14 3.61
CA ILE A 72 -21.90 -8.47 3.87
C ILE A 72 -21.93 -7.19 3.04
N ASN A 73 -23.04 -6.96 2.33
CA ASN A 73 -23.21 -5.72 1.59
C ASN A 73 -23.56 -4.59 2.57
N PRO A 74 -22.73 -3.56 2.76
CA PRO A 74 -23.04 -2.48 3.69
C PRO A 74 -24.28 -1.67 3.29
N ASP A 75 -24.72 -1.73 2.03
CA ASP A 75 -25.90 -0.99 1.56
C ASP A 75 -27.20 -1.45 2.26
N ILE A 76 -27.25 -2.67 2.83
CA ILE A 76 -28.40 -3.11 3.63
C ILE A 76 -28.61 -2.23 4.87
N LEU A 77 -27.56 -1.57 5.35
CA LEU A 77 -27.60 -0.68 6.51
C LEU A 77 -28.16 0.71 6.19
N LEU A 78 -28.49 0.97 4.91
CA LEU A 78 -29.21 2.16 4.46
C LEU A 78 -30.72 1.97 4.55
N ASP A 79 -31.20 0.73 4.75
CA ASP A 79 -32.61 0.44 4.94
C ASP A 79 -33.03 0.62 6.40
N ASP A 80 -33.64 1.77 6.67
CA ASP A 80 -34.16 2.15 7.98
C ASP A 80 -35.54 1.55 8.29
N THR A 81 -36.17 0.89 7.32
CA THR A 81 -37.55 0.42 7.44
C THR A 81 -37.64 -1.05 7.86
N LEU A 82 -36.73 -1.90 7.37
CA LEU A 82 -36.77 -3.33 7.64
C LEU A 82 -35.45 -3.85 8.22
N ALA A 83 -34.34 -3.61 7.53
CA ALA A 83 -33.05 -4.18 7.92
C ALA A 83 -32.55 -3.67 9.28
N CYS A 84 -32.50 -2.34 9.48
CA CYS A 84 -32.01 -1.76 10.73
C CYS A 84 -32.90 -2.07 11.95
N PRO A 85 -34.24 -2.00 11.88
CA PRO A 85 -35.10 -2.42 12.98
C PRO A 85 -34.92 -3.90 13.36
N ALA A 86 -34.82 -4.80 12.38
CA ALA A 86 -34.59 -6.23 12.65
C ALA A 86 -33.29 -6.48 13.42
N ILE A 87 -32.21 -5.77 13.08
CA ILE A 87 -30.94 -5.83 13.80
C ILE A 87 -31.11 -5.36 15.25
N ARG A 88 -31.78 -4.22 15.49
CA ARG A 88 -32.01 -3.69 16.84
C ARG A 88 -32.84 -4.64 17.70
N THR A 89 -33.90 -5.22 17.13
CA THR A 89 -34.76 -6.19 17.82
C THR A 89 -33.97 -7.42 18.22
N LEU A 90 -33.25 -8.04 17.26
CA LEU A 90 -32.41 -9.20 17.54
C LEU A 90 -31.36 -8.91 18.62
N TYR A 91 -30.73 -7.74 18.58
CA TYR A 91 -29.74 -7.34 19.56
C TYR A 91 -30.31 -7.31 20.99
N ARG A 92 -31.51 -6.75 21.17
CA ARG A 92 -32.22 -6.68 22.46
C ARG A 92 -32.74 -8.04 22.93
N GLU A 93 -33.21 -8.88 22.02
CA GLU A 93 -33.64 -10.24 22.36
C GLU A 93 -32.50 -11.07 22.94
N ILE A 94 -31.27 -10.87 22.42
CA ILE A 94 -30.09 -11.57 22.92
C ILE A 94 -29.73 -11.11 24.33
N ASP A 95 -29.89 -9.83 24.67
CA ASP A 95 -29.72 -9.36 26.06
C ASP A 95 -30.65 -10.06 27.04
N THR A 96 -31.87 -10.34 26.61
CA THR A 96 -32.87 -11.02 27.45
C THR A 96 -32.55 -12.52 27.59
N LYS A 97 -32.09 -13.16 26.51
CA LYS A 97 -31.78 -14.61 26.49
C LYS A 97 -30.40 -14.94 27.08
N TYR A 98 -29.45 -14.02 27.01
CA TYR A 98 -28.05 -14.19 27.41
C TYR A 98 -27.56 -12.95 28.20
N PRO A 99 -28.13 -12.68 29.39
CA PRO A 99 -27.78 -11.50 30.18
C PRO A 99 -26.32 -11.54 30.64
N LYS A 100 -25.62 -10.40 30.55
CA LYS A 100 -24.20 -10.27 30.91
C LYS A 100 -23.90 -10.74 32.34
N GLY A 101 -24.78 -10.45 33.29
CA GLY A 101 -24.59 -10.84 34.70
C GLY A 101 -24.51 -12.35 34.95
N GLN A 102 -25.03 -13.17 34.03
CA GLN A 102 -24.97 -14.63 34.12
C GLN A 102 -23.86 -15.24 33.27
N TYR A 103 -23.61 -14.69 32.07
CA TYR A 103 -22.75 -15.31 31.07
C TYR A 103 -21.41 -14.58 30.85
N GLY A 104 -21.21 -13.41 31.45
CA GLY A 104 -20.08 -12.52 31.15
C GLY A 104 -20.31 -11.66 29.90
N CYS A 105 -19.54 -10.59 29.77
CA CYS A 105 -19.62 -9.65 28.67
C CYS A 105 -18.99 -10.23 27.39
N LYS A 106 -17.89 -11.00 27.48
CA LYS A 106 -17.25 -11.61 26.28
C LYS A 106 -18.15 -12.63 25.57
N PRO A 107 -18.78 -13.61 26.26
CA PRO A 107 -19.65 -14.58 25.59
C PRO A 107 -20.92 -13.92 25.06
N THR A 108 -21.52 -12.98 25.81
CA THR A 108 -22.69 -12.22 25.35
C THR A 108 -22.38 -11.39 24.11
N TRP A 109 -21.26 -10.66 24.07
CA TRP A 109 -20.83 -9.93 22.86
C TRP A 109 -20.63 -10.87 21.67
N SER A 110 -19.92 -11.99 21.88
CA SER A 110 -19.66 -12.98 20.83
C SER A 110 -20.97 -13.54 20.25
N LYS A 111 -21.96 -13.82 21.10
CA LYS A 111 -23.28 -14.31 20.68
C LYS A 111 -24.07 -13.25 19.92
N LYS A 112 -24.05 -12.00 20.38
CA LYS A 112 -24.68 -10.85 19.70
C LYS A 112 -24.10 -10.67 18.30
N LEU A 113 -22.78 -10.55 18.21
CA LEU A 113 -22.08 -10.31 16.95
C LEU A 113 -22.33 -11.44 15.95
N ALA A 114 -22.22 -12.71 16.39
CA ALA A 114 -22.46 -13.86 15.52
C ALA A 114 -23.91 -13.91 14.98
N SER A 115 -24.89 -13.62 15.83
CA SER A 115 -26.31 -13.66 15.45
C SER A 115 -26.66 -12.52 14.48
N VAL A 116 -26.16 -11.31 14.75
CA VAL A 116 -26.35 -10.15 13.86
C VAL A 116 -25.62 -10.35 12.53
N ALA A 117 -24.39 -10.88 12.55
CA ALA A 117 -23.65 -11.20 11.33
C ALA A 117 -24.41 -12.21 10.46
N HIS A 118 -25.01 -13.24 11.07
CA HIS A 118 -25.84 -14.21 10.35
C HIS A 118 -27.07 -13.56 9.71
N LEU A 119 -27.80 -12.73 10.44
CA LEU A 119 -28.95 -11.99 9.92
C LEU A 119 -28.55 -11.11 8.72
N MET A 120 -27.47 -10.34 8.87
CA MET A 120 -26.95 -9.44 7.83
C MET A 120 -26.45 -10.18 6.59
N GLN A 121 -25.91 -11.40 6.76
CA GLN A 121 -25.55 -12.28 5.64
C GLN A 121 -26.79 -12.71 4.84
N GLY A 122 -27.87 -13.10 5.53
CA GLY A 122 -29.15 -13.41 4.89
C GLY A 122 -29.71 -12.22 4.11
N GLN A 123 -29.81 -11.06 4.75
CA GLN A 123 -30.28 -9.82 4.12
C GLN A 123 -29.41 -9.41 2.92
N SER A 124 -28.09 -9.59 3.01
CA SER A 124 -27.17 -9.33 1.88
C SER A 124 -27.43 -10.26 0.70
N ALA A 125 -27.69 -11.54 0.97
CA ALA A 125 -28.01 -12.52 -0.07
C ALA A 125 -29.33 -12.18 -0.77
N ASP A 126 -30.35 -11.76 -0.02
CA ASP A 126 -31.64 -11.37 -0.58
C ASP A 126 -31.57 -10.06 -1.36
N HIS A 127 -30.79 -9.10 -0.89
CA HIS A 127 -30.46 -7.88 -1.63
C HIS A 127 -29.76 -8.21 -2.96
N ALA A 128 -28.80 -9.15 -2.95
CA ALA A 128 -28.10 -9.58 -4.15
C ALA A 128 -29.03 -10.26 -5.18
N LYS A 129 -29.92 -11.16 -4.71
CA LYS A 129 -30.96 -11.79 -5.56
C LYS A 129 -31.86 -10.74 -6.19
N SER A 130 -32.35 -9.78 -5.40
CA SER A 130 -33.22 -8.70 -5.87
C SER A 130 -32.54 -7.84 -6.94
N ALA A 131 -31.28 -7.46 -6.73
CA ALA A 131 -30.50 -6.70 -7.70
C ALA A 131 -30.24 -7.48 -9.01
N GLN A 132 -30.07 -8.80 -8.93
CA GLN A 132 -29.90 -9.65 -10.11
C GLN A 132 -31.20 -9.76 -10.91
N ILE A 133 -32.34 -9.88 -10.24
CA ILE A 133 -33.67 -9.87 -10.87
C ILE A 133 -33.90 -8.52 -11.57
N ASP A 134 -33.64 -7.40 -10.89
CA ASP A 134 -33.75 -6.06 -11.48
C ASP A 134 -32.90 -5.94 -12.75
N LYS A 135 -31.65 -6.40 -12.72
CA LYS A 135 -30.74 -6.38 -13.86
C LYS A 135 -31.20 -7.28 -15.01
N TYR A 136 -31.70 -8.48 -14.70
CA TYR A 136 -32.23 -9.40 -15.71
C TYR A 136 -33.48 -8.84 -16.39
N LEU A 137 -34.41 -8.28 -15.61
CA LEU A 137 -35.59 -7.60 -16.12
C LEU A 137 -35.19 -6.40 -16.99
N GLU A 138 -34.20 -5.63 -16.57
CA GLU A 138 -33.68 -4.49 -17.34
C GLU A 138 -33.08 -4.92 -18.68
N LEU A 139 -32.23 -5.97 -18.69
CA LEU A 139 -31.63 -6.52 -19.90
C LEU A 139 -32.68 -7.12 -20.84
N THR A 140 -33.62 -7.88 -20.31
CA THR A 140 -34.71 -8.50 -21.09
C THR A 140 -35.59 -7.43 -21.71
N LEU A 141 -35.93 -6.39 -20.95
CA LEU A 141 -36.71 -5.26 -21.43
C LEU A 141 -35.94 -4.44 -22.47
N ASN A 142 -34.64 -4.21 -22.27
CA ASN A 142 -33.79 -3.53 -23.26
C ASN A 142 -33.70 -4.32 -24.57
N ARG A 143 -33.54 -5.65 -24.52
CA ARG A 143 -33.56 -6.51 -25.71
C ARG A 143 -34.90 -6.43 -26.44
N LYS A 144 -36.03 -6.48 -25.72
CA LYS A 144 -37.37 -6.33 -26.31
C LYS A 144 -37.56 -4.95 -26.96
N VAL A 145 -37.06 -3.89 -26.32
CA VAL A 145 -37.04 -2.53 -26.89
C VAL A 145 -36.22 -2.47 -28.17
N THR A 146 -34.99 -3.01 -28.18
CA THR A 146 -34.11 -3.02 -29.35
C THR A 146 -34.67 -3.88 -30.50
N GLN A 147 -35.24 -5.06 -30.20
CA GLN A 147 -35.91 -5.89 -31.20
C GLN A 147 -37.13 -5.20 -31.80
N ALA A 148 -37.93 -4.54 -30.97
CA ALA A 148 -39.09 -3.84 -31.48
C ALA A 148 -38.72 -2.60 -32.30
N GLN A 149 -37.60 -1.91 -31.97
CA GLN A 149 -37.03 -0.85 -32.82
C GLN A 149 -36.54 -1.36 -34.18
N ALA A 150 -36.01 -2.59 -34.23
CA ALA A 150 -35.56 -3.19 -35.48
C ALA A 150 -36.73 -3.68 -36.36
N ASN A 151 -37.87 -4.04 -35.75
CA ASN A 151 -39.01 -4.63 -36.45
C ASN A 151 -40.02 -3.61 -36.99
N ASP A 152 -40.11 -2.39 -36.44
CA ASP A 152 -40.98 -1.33 -36.97
C ASP A 152 -40.37 0.07 -36.72
N PRO A 153 -39.77 0.72 -37.75
CA PRO A 153 -39.17 2.05 -37.64
C PRO A 153 -40.20 3.20 -37.64
N SER A 154 -41.50 2.91 -37.50
CA SER A 154 -42.59 3.89 -37.47
C SER A 154 -42.40 5.00 -36.40
N PRO A 155 -42.67 6.29 -36.75
CA PRO A 155 -42.65 7.41 -35.81
C PRO A 155 -43.57 7.23 -34.59
N GLN A 156 -44.67 6.48 -34.74
CA GLN A 156 -45.62 6.19 -33.66
C GLN A 156 -45.06 5.16 -32.67
N PHE A 157 -44.34 4.14 -33.15
CA PHE A 157 -43.66 3.17 -32.28
C PHE A 157 -42.53 3.82 -31.48
N ALA A 158 -41.76 4.71 -32.11
CA ALA A 158 -40.75 5.54 -31.44
C ALA A 158 -41.35 6.47 -30.35
N ALA A 159 -42.62 6.87 -30.46
CA ALA A 159 -43.31 7.63 -29.42
C ALA A 159 -43.72 6.77 -28.23
N VAL A 160 -44.16 5.52 -28.47
CA VAL A 160 -44.47 4.53 -27.42
C VAL A 160 -43.20 4.17 -26.63
N LEU A 161 -42.08 3.93 -27.33
CA LEU A 161 -40.79 3.67 -26.67
C LEU A 161 -40.30 4.86 -25.85
N ARG A 162 -40.49 6.10 -26.32
CA ARG A 162 -40.23 7.31 -25.52
C ARG A 162 -41.12 7.39 -24.29
N LYS A 163 -42.38 6.93 -24.38
CA LYS A 163 -43.31 6.84 -23.24
C LYS A 163 -42.87 5.77 -22.24
N ILE A 164 -42.42 4.61 -22.70
CA ILE A 164 -41.87 3.52 -21.87
C ILE A 164 -40.57 3.98 -21.20
N ASP A 165 -39.67 4.68 -21.91
CA ASP A 165 -38.44 5.22 -21.29
C ASP A 165 -38.76 6.31 -20.26
N LYS A 166 -39.79 7.14 -20.50
CA LYS A 166 -40.30 8.13 -19.55
C LYS A 166 -40.93 7.47 -18.31
N GLU A 167 -41.68 6.38 -18.49
CA GLU A 167 -42.22 5.54 -17.41
C GLU A 167 -41.10 4.81 -16.66
N LYS A 168 -40.05 4.30 -17.33
CA LYS A 168 -38.82 3.79 -16.72
C LYS A 168 -38.15 4.83 -15.83
N ARG A 169 -38.02 6.06 -16.32
CA ARG A 169 -37.51 7.21 -15.54
C ARG A 169 -38.43 7.53 -14.36
N ARG A 170 -39.75 7.40 -14.49
CA ARG A 170 -40.72 7.57 -13.38
C ARG A 170 -40.66 6.43 -12.35
N ALA A 171 -40.49 5.18 -12.77
CA ALA A 171 -40.29 4.03 -11.89
C ALA A 171 -38.94 4.12 -11.16
N ARG A 172 -37.88 4.57 -11.84
CA ARG A 172 -36.60 4.93 -11.20
C ARG A 172 -36.77 6.09 -10.20
N LYS A 173 -37.71 7.01 -10.43
CA LYS A 173 -38.07 8.11 -9.51
C LYS A 173 -38.92 7.69 -8.29
N ARG A 174 -39.45 6.45 -8.26
CA ARG A 174 -40.11 5.88 -7.08
C ARG A 174 -39.12 5.33 -6.04
N LYS A 175 -37.85 5.07 -6.40
CA LYS A 175 -36.74 5.22 -5.46
C LYS A 175 -36.56 6.74 -5.28
N PRO A 176 -36.44 7.29 -4.06
CA PRO A 176 -36.56 8.74 -3.84
C PRO A 176 -35.59 9.49 -4.76
N CYS A 177 -36.13 10.10 -5.82
CA CYS A 177 -35.35 10.76 -6.87
C CYS A 177 -35.98 12.13 -7.14
N ASP A 178 -35.88 12.97 -6.13
CA ASP A 178 -36.01 14.42 -6.17
C ASP A 178 -35.08 15.01 -7.26
N PRO A 179 -35.45 16.07 -8.01
CA PRO A 179 -34.52 16.83 -8.86
C PRO A 179 -33.23 17.26 -8.15
N HIS A 180 -33.30 17.63 -6.86
CA HIS A 180 -32.09 17.79 -6.05
C HIS A 180 -31.38 16.46 -5.80
N SER A 181 -32.05 15.31 -5.79
CA SER A 181 -31.40 14.00 -5.75
C SER A 181 -30.63 13.66 -7.03
N ASN A 182 -31.05 14.07 -8.23
CA ASN A 182 -30.28 13.84 -9.47
C ASN A 182 -29.15 14.85 -9.66
N LEU A 183 -29.38 16.11 -9.28
CA LEU A 183 -28.32 17.12 -9.20
C LEU A 183 -27.33 16.73 -8.11
N ARG A 184 -27.80 16.28 -6.95
CA ARG A 184 -27.00 15.62 -5.92
C ARG A 184 -26.32 14.41 -6.52
N ARG A 185 -26.98 13.54 -7.30
CA ARG A 185 -26.35 12.32 -7.85
C ARG A 185 -25.23 12.63 -8.84
N THR A 186 -25.40 13.60 -9.72
CA THR A 186 -24.33 14.07 -10.63
C THR A 186 -23.23 14.78 -9.85
N HIS A 187 -23.58 15.58 -8.84
CA HIS A 187 -22.62 16.15 -7.91
C HIS A 187 -21.88 15.07 -7.10
N PHE A 188 -22.56 14.02 -6.62
CA PHE A 188 -22.06 12.83 -5.92
C PHE A 188 -21.19 11.95 -6.85
N GLU A 189 -21.56 11.84 -8.13
CA GLU A 189 -20.84 11.11 -9.18
C GLU A 189 -19.49 11.78 -9.50
N GLU A 190 -19.37 13.10 -9.27
CA GLU A 190 -18.12 13.89 -9.35
C GLU A 190 -17.68 14.46 -7.99
N MET A 191 -18.10 13.86 -6.87
CA MET A 191 -17.50 14.16 -5.57
C MET A 191 -16.17 13.44 -5.45
N SER A 192 -15.29 13.97 -4.59
CA SER A 192 -14.00 13.37 -4.27
C SER A 192 -14.16 12.07 -3.47
N THR A 193 -14.72 11.05 -4.11
CA THR A 193 -15.05 9.72 -3.56
C THR A 193 -14.16 8.66 -4.17
N LYS A 194 -14.03 7.52 -3.48
CA LYS A 194 -13.25 6.38 -3.98
C LYS A 194 -13.83 5.85 -5.29
N GLU A 195 -15.15 5.87 -5.42
CA GLU A 195 -15.92 5.45 -6.58
C GLU A 195 -15.57 6.29 -7.81
N PHE A 196 -15.57 7.63 -7.66
CA PHE A 196 -15.14 8.54 -8.73
C PHE A 196 -13.73 8.22 -9.22
N TYR A 197 -12.75 8.19 -8.31
CA TYR A 197 -11.36 7.91 -8.69
C TYR A 197 -11.10 6.48 -9.15
N SER A 198 -12.00 5.53 -8.86
CA SER A 198 -11.82 4.12 -9.27
C SER A 198 -11.83 3.95 -10.80
N LYS A 199 -12.50 4.86 -11.52
CA LYS A 199 -12.54 4.91 -13.00
C LYS A 199 -11.17 5.19 -13.62
N PHE A 200 -10.31 5.91 -12.90
CA PHE A 200 -8.99 6.36 -13.33
C PHE A 200 -7.83 5.52 -12.76
N LYS A 201 -8.16 4.46 -12.02
CA LYS A 201 -7.17 3.51 -11.52
C LYS A 201 -7.07 2.34 -12.48
N ALA A 202 -5.86 1.95 -12.84
CA ALA A 202 -5.62 0.70 -13.54
C ALA A 202 -6.30 -0.43 -12.75
N LYS A 203 -7.21 -1.17 -13.40
CA LYS A 203 -7.75 -2.41 -12.80
C LYS A 203 -6.54 -3.30 -12.54
N HIS A 204 -6.31 -3.70 -11.28
CA HIS A 204 -5.17 -4.57 -10.95
C HIS A 204 -5.26 -5.87 -11.76
N THR A 205 -4.51 -5.96 -12.86
CA THR A 205 -4.57 -7.05 -13.84
C THR A 205 -4.07 -8.39 -13.27
N LYS A 206 -3.36 -8.38 -12.13
CA LYS A 206 -2.71 -9.57 -11.53
C LYS A 206 -3.19 -9.84 -10.10
N ARG A 207 -4.50 -10.03 -9.89
CA ARG A 207 -5.00 -10.58 -8.62
C ARG A 207 -5.04 -12.11 -8.61
N TYR A 208 -5.17 -12.72 -9.77
CA TYR A 208 -5.19 -14.16 -9.91
C TYR A 208 -3.75 -14.69 -9.95
N ILE A 209 -3.43 -15.62 -9.06
CA ILE A 209 -2.16 -16.33 -9.03
C ILE A 209 -2.36 -17.60 -9.87
N SER A 210 -1.67 -17.69 -11.01
CA SER A 210 -1.80 -18.84 -11.92
C SER A 210 -1.01 -20.06 -11.45
N GLU A 211 0.17 -19.82 -10.87
CA GLU A 211 1.09 -20.84 -10.42
C GLU A 211 2.04 -20.27 -9.36
N LEU A 212 2.61 -21.15 -8.53
CA LEU A 212 3.64 -20.82 -7.55
C LEU A 212 4.74 -21.87 -7.57
N TYR A 213 5.97 -21.50 -7.21
CA TYR A 213 7.01 -22.47 -6.88
C TYR A 213 6.63 -23.28 -5.65
N GLU A 214 7.04 -24.56 -5.64
CA GLU A 214 6.89 -25.40 -4.46
C GLU A 214 7.64 -24.83 -3.24
N VAL A 215 7.05 -25.09 -2.06
CA VAL A 215 7.60 -24.72 -0.77
C VAL A 215 7.79 -26.01 0.02
N ASP A 216 9.01 -26.26 0.50
CA ASP A 216 9.28 -27.44 1.32
C ASP A 216 8.73 -27.32 2.75
N SER A 217 8.83 -28.39 3.52
CA SER A 217 8.33 -28.44 4.91
C SER A 217 9.03 -27.45 5.86
N GLN A 218 10.19 -26.91 5.47
CA GLN A 218 10.93 -25.89 6.22
C GLN A 218 10.56 -24.46 5.78
N GLY A 219 9.70 -24.30 4.76
CA GLY A 219 9.29 -22.99 4.26
C GLY A 219 10.24 -22.41 3.20
N HIS A 220 11.19 -23.20 2.69
CA HIS A 220 12.08 -22.75 1.62
C HIS A 220 11.42 -22.88 0.25
N VAL A 221 11.53 -21.81 -0.55
CA VAL A 221 11.00 -21.75 -1.91
C VAL A 221 11.97 -22.42 -2.88
N ARG A 222 11.52 -23.46 -3.59
CA ARG A 222 12.32 -24.19 -4.58
C ARG A 222 12.18 -23.54 -5.95
N THR A 223 13.11 -22.66 -6.30
CA THR A 223 13.04 -21.90 -7.57
C THR A 223 13.56 -22.67 -8.79
N GLN A 224 14.13 -23.88 -8.61
CA GLN A 224 14.79 -24.66 -9.66
C GLN A 224 13.96 -25.86 -10.17
N HIS A 225 12.85 -26.22 -9.51
CA HIS A 225 11.94 -27.31 -9.88
C HIS A 225 10.47 -26.93 -9.65
N ASP A 226 9.58 -27.65 -10.33
CA ASP A 226 8.11 -27.79 -10.23
C ASP A 226 7.29 -26.63 -9.65
N THR A 227 6.29 -26.20 -10.44
CA THR A 227 5.28 -25.22 -10.05
C THR A 227 3.97 -25.91 -9.70
N VAL A 228 3.30 -25.42 -8.66
CA VAL A 228 1.94 -25.83 -8.29
C VAL A 228 0.92 -24.92 -8.98
N HIS A 229 -0.05 -25.56 -9.66
CA HIS A 229 -1.12 -24.87 -10.39
C HIS A 229 -2.50 -25.11 -9.78
N SER A 230 -2.67 -26.19 -9.00
CA SER A 230 -3.95 -26.51 -8.37
C SER A 230 -4.24 -25.54 -7.22
N PRO A 231 -5.51 -25.11 -7.02
CA PRO A 231 -5.86 -24.24 -5.91
C PRO A 231 -5.44 -24.80 -4.54
N GLY A 232 -5.61 -26.12 -4.33
CA GLY A 232 -5.18 -26.80 -3.12
C GLY A 232 -3.66 -26.79 -2.92
N GLY A 233 -2.89 -27.10 -3.96
CA GLY A 233 -1.42 -27.09 -3.90
C GLY A 233 -0.87 -25.68 -3.66
N MET A 234 -1.44 -24.66 -4.32
CA MET A 234 -1.09 -23.26 -4.06
C MET A 234 -1.41 -22.84 -2.62
N LEU A 235 -2.59 -23.21 -2.09
CA LEU A 235 -2.95 -22.90 -0.70
C LEU A 235 -2.01 -23.57 0.30
N GLN A 236 -1.63 -24.82 0.06
CA GLN A 236 -0.69 -25.54 0.91
C GLN A 236 0.69 -24.87 0.88
N ALA A 237 1.25 -24.60 -0.29
CA ALA A 237 2.54 -23.93 -0.44
C ALA A 237 2.57 -22.57 0.27
N LEU A 238 1.49 -21.79 0.13
CA LEU A 238 1.34 -20.50 0.81
C LEU A 238 1.21 -20.66 2.33
N THR A 239 0.41 -21.61 2.79
CA THR A 239 0.19 -21.86 4.24
C THR A 239 1.51 -22.25 4.89
N THR A 240 2.21 -23.26 4.35
CA THR A 240 3.52 -23.70 4.86
C THR A 240 4.53 -22.55 4.90
N TYR A 241 4.58 -21.72 3.85
CA TYR A 241 5.50 -20.58 3.81
C TYR A 241 5.22 -19.56 4.92
N TYR A 242 3.95 -19.13 5.08
CA TYR A 242 3.61 -18.09 6.05
C TYR A 242 3.60 -18.60 7.51
N GLU A 243 3.21 -19.85 7.72
CA GLU A 243 3.31 -20.52 9.03
C GLU A 243 4.77 -20.57 9.50
N ARG A 244 5.71 -21.00 8.62
CA ARG A 244 7.15 -20.98 8.93
C ARG A 244 7.71 -19.57 9.07
N LEU A 245 7.24 -18.62 8.26
CA LEU A 245 7.67 -17.22 8.39
C LEU A 245 7.28 -16.64 9.75
N MET A 246 6.08 -16.94 10.25
CA MET A 246 5.52 -16.39 11.49
C MET A 246 5.66 -17.33 12.71
N SER A 247 6.46 -18.38 12.59
CA SER A 247 6.86 -19.23 13.71
C SER A 247 7.67 -18.43 14.75
N ASP A 248 7.82 -18.99 15.95
CA ASP A 248 8.66 -18.40 16.98
C ASP A 248 10.09 -18.14 16.44
N LYS A 249 10.62 -16.96 16.76
CA LYS A 249 11.99 -16.52 16.42
C LYS A 249 12.93 -16.57 17.61
N GLY A 250 12.42 -16.89 18.80
CA GLY A 250 13.15 -16.85 20.06
C GLY A 250 13.59 -15.44 20.43
N MET A 251 14.40 -15.38 21.48
CA MET A 251 15.08 -14.19 21.95
C MET A 251 16.33 -14.65 22.69
N ASP A 252 17.52 -14.27 22.22
CA ASP A 252 18.75 -14.51 22.97
C ASP A 252 18.78 -13.59 24.20
N PRO A 253 18.80 -14.12 25.44
CA PRO A 253 18.66 -13.28 26.64
C PRO A 253 19.84 -12.31 26.83
N ILE A 254 21.05 -12.69 26.44
CA ILE A 254 22.26 -11.87 26.63
C ILE A 254 22.24 -10.68 25.68
N ALA A 255 21.92 -10.92 24.40
CA ALA A 255 21.76 -9.90 23.40
C ALA A 255 20.57 -8.98 23.74
N ALA A 256 19.44 -9.55 24.16
CA ALA A 256 18.26 -8.78 24.54
C ALA A 256 18.52 -7.85 25.72
N GLU A 257 19.24 -8.32 26.75
CA GLU A 257 19.56 -7.51 27.92
C GLU A 257 20.44 -6.30 27.59
N LYS A 258 21.40 -6.43 26.65
CA LYS A 258 22.17 -5.29 26.15
C LYS A 258 21.29 -4.21 25.55
N LEU A 259 20.24 -4.62 24.83
CA LEU A 259 19.29 -3.70 24.21
C LEU A 259 18.32 -3.13 25.26
N PHE A 260 17.80 -3.95 26.17
CA PHE A 260 16.94 -3.50 27.27
C PHE A 260 17.63 -2.48 28.16
N ALA A 261 18.92 -2.67 28.46
CA ALA A 261 19.73 -1.67 29.16
C ALA A 261 19.67 -0.30 28.47
N LYS A 262 19.75 -0.26 27.13
CA LYS A 262 19.58 0.97 26.34
C LYS A 262 18.17 1.53 26.36
N LEU A 263 17.14 0.67 26.36
CA LEU A 263 15.76 1.14 26.49
C LEU A 263 15.48 1.80 27.86
N ARG A 264 16.19 1.38 28.91
CA ARG A 264 16.05 1.95 30.26
C ARG A 264 16.66 3.34 30.43
N GLU A 265 17.56 3.77 29.55
CA GLU A 265 18.23 5.08 29.67
C GLU A 265 17.27 6.27 29.43
N ARG A 266 16.27 6.09 28.56
CA ARG A 266 15.18 7.05 28.34
C ARG A 266 13.83 6.35 28.45
N LYS A 267 13.24 6.42 29.64
CA LYS A 267 11.91 5.88 29.96
C LYS A 267 10.83 6.94 29.89
N LEU A 268 9.61 6.46 29.74
CA LEU A 268 8.41 7.27 29.90
C LEU A 268 8.30 7.85 31.32
N SER A 269 8.00 9.15 31.40
CA SER A 269 7.76 9.84 32.67
C SER A 269 6.53 9.26 33.38
N ALA A 270 6.44 9.40 34.71
CA ALA A 270 5.26 8.95 35.46
C ALA A 270 3.98 9.68 35.01
N ALA A 271 4.06 11.00 34.81
CA ALA A 271 2.93 11.80 34.33
C ALA A 271 2.45 11.35 32.94
N ASP A 272 3.36 11.03 32.02
CA ASP A 272 2.97 10.53 30.70
C ASP A 272 2.44 9.10 30.73
N ARG A 273 2.97 8.26 31.63
CA ARG A 273 2.42 6.93 31.88
C ARG A 273 0.97 7.01 32.33
N ASP A 274 0.67 7.83 33.32
CA ASP A 274 -0.69 7.95 33.86
C ASP A 274 -1.71 8.46 32.80
N ARG A 275 -1.26 9.20 31.78
CA ARG A 275 -2.11 9.69 30.66
C ARG A 275 -2.58 8.60 29.70
N ILE A 276 -1.95 7.42 29.71
CA ILE A 276 -2.27 6.31 28.80
C ILE A 276 -2.85 5.08 29.52
N GLU A 277 -2.91 5.13 30.86
CA GLU A 277 -3.45 4.08 31.72
C GLU A 277 -4.97 4.24 31.96
N GLY A 278 -5.57 3.27 32.63
CA GLY A 278 -6.99 3.26 33.01
C GLY A 278 -7.87 2.35 32.16
N VAL A 279 -9.12 2.16 32.60
CA VAL A 279 -10.12 1.31 31.91
C VAL A 279 -10.51 1.91 30.56
N ILE A 280 -10.94 1.08 29.61
CA ILE A 280 -11.47 1.54 28.34
C ILE A 280 -12.88 2.10 28.56
N THR A 281 -13.08 3.35 28.14
CA THR A 281 -14.35 4.07 28.31
C THR A 281 -15.25 3.97 27.08
N VAL A 282 -16.54 4.23 27.26
CA VAL A 282 -17.52 4.25 26.16
C VAL A 282 -17.18 5.36 25.16
N GLU A 283 -16.68 6.49 25.64
CA GLU A 283 -16.26 7.64 24.84
C GLU A 283 -15.11 7.28 23.91
N GLU A 284 -14.10 6.56 24.41
CA GLU A 284 -12.99 6.07 23.58
C GLU A 284 -13.47 5.10 22.49
N VAL A 285 -14.42 4.23 22.82
CA VAL A 285 -15.03 3.31 21.84
C VAL A 285 -15.79 4.09 20.77
N LEU A 286 -16.60 5.08 21.15
CA LEU A 286 -17.34 5.94 20.22
C LEU A 286 -16.39 6.71 19.30
N GLU A 287 -15.32 7.28 19.85
CA GLU A 287 -14.30 8.00 19.07
C GLU A 287 -13.58 7.05 18.10
N ALA A 288 -13.22 5.84 18.54
CA ALA A 288 -12.60 4.83 17.70
C ALA A 288 -13.51 4.40 16.54
N ILE A 289 -14.81 4.22 16.81
CA ILE A 289 -15.84 3.90 15.79
C ILE A 289 -16.00 5.06 14.80
N ALA A 290 -16.08 6.31 15.28
CA ALA A 290 -16.22 7.49 14.42
C ALA A 290 -15.05 7.60 13.42
N ASN A 291 -13.85 7.21 13.87
CA ASN A 291 -12.63 7.19 13.08
C ASN A 291 -12.43 5.90 12.24
N LEU A 292 -13.43 5.03 12.11
CA LEU A 292 -13.39 3.90 11.18
C LEU A 292 -13.57 4.37 9.73
N ALA A 293 -12.66 3.93 8.87
CA ALA A 293 -12.78 4.16 7.44
C ALA A 293 -13.87 3.26 6.83
N SER A 294 -14.81 3.86 6.09
CA SER A 294 -15.84 3.13 5.35
C SER A 294 -15.28 2.41 4.11
N ARG A 295 -16.03 1.43 3.60
CA ARG A 295 -15.73 0.65 2.39
C ARG A 295 -14.37 -0.04 2.43
N LYS A 296 -14.01 -0.50 3.63
CA LYS A 296 -12.85 -1.36 3.91
C LYS A 296 -13.32 -2.81 4.02
N SER A 297 -12.45 -3.74 3.63
CA SER A 297 -12.77 -5.16 3.73
C SER A 297 -12.86 -5.58 5.21
N PRO A 298 -13.91 -6.33 5.59
CA PRO A 298 -14.02 -6.90 6.93
C PRO A 298 -13.03 -8.06 7.13
N GLY A 299 -12.95 -8.56 8.35
CA GLY A 299 -12.21 -9.78 8.68
C GLY A 299 -13.02 -11.06 8.42
N PRO A 300 -12.60 -12.20 8.99
CA PRO A 300 -13.29 -13.48 8.87
C PRO A 300 -14.79 -13.48 9.21
N ASP A 301 -15.24 -12.61 10.13
CA ASP A 301 -16.64 -12.49 10.55
C ASP A 301 -17.56 -11.92 9.45
N GLY A 302 -16.98 -11.21 8.48
CA GLY A 302 -17.67 -10.52 7.40
C GLY A 302 -18.39 -9.22 7.81
N VAL A 303 -18.30 -8.78 9.08
CA VAL A 303 -19.03 -7.63 9.60
C VAL A 303 -18.34 -6.32 9.17
N PRO A 304 -19.02 -5.46 8.39
CA PRO A 304 -18.40 -4.27 7.80
C PRO A 304 -18.31 -3.11 8.81
N PRO A 305 -17.36 -2.16 8.66
CA PRO A 305 -17.24 -1.01 9.56
C PRO A 305 -18.49 -0.12 9.60
N GLU A 306 -19.30 -0.14 8.55
CA GLU A 306 -20.58 0.56 8.46
C GLU A 306 -21.58 0.10 9.54
N PHE A 307 -21.54 -1.18 9.94
CA PHE A 307 -22.38 -1.68 11.04
C PHE A 307 -22.05 -0.97 12.34
N TYR A 308 -20.76 -0.94 12.70
CA TYR A 308 -20.26 -0.29 13.90
C TYR A 308 -20.58 1.20 13.90
N ARG A 309 -20.40 1.88 12.76
CA ARG A 309 -20.75 3.31 12.63
C ARG A 309 -22.25 3.57 12.74
N ARG A 310 -23.10 2.71 12.16
CA ARG A 310 -24.56 2.89 12.16
C ARG A 310 -25.15 2.71 13.56
N PHE A 311 -24.62 1.77 14.33
CA PHE A 311 -25.13 1.40 15.65
C PHE A 311 -24.18 1.81 16.79
N ALA A 312 -23.30 2.78 16.58
CA ALA A 312 -22.22 3.13 17.51
C ALA A 312 -22.69 3.30 18.97
N THR A 313 -23.75 4.07 19.19
CA THR A 313 -24.29 4.33 20.54
C THR A 313 -24.88 3.09 21.21
N MET A 314 -25.39 2.14 20.42
CA MET A 314 -25.93 0.87 20.91
C MET A 314 -24.81 -0.12 21.25
N LEU A 315 -23.73 -0.12 20.49
CA LEU A 315 -22.65 -1.10 20.60
C LEU A 315 -21.56 -0.67 21.60
N ALA A 316 -21.32 0.63 21.76
CA ALA A 316 -20.17 1.13 22.50
C ALA A 316 -20.12 0.71 23.97
N PRO A 317 -21.23 0.70 24.74
CA PRO A 317 -21.21 0.19 26.12
C PRO A 317 -20.79 -1.28 26.20
N ASP A 318 -21.39 -2.14 25.37
CA ASP A 318 -21.08 -3.57 25.34
C ASP A 318 -19.64 -3.86 24.92
N LEU A 319 -19.12 -3.08 23.97
CA LEU A 319 -17.73 -3.18 23.55
C LEU A 319 -16.78 -2.76 24.67
N ALA A 320 -17.07 -1.66 25.38
CA ALA A 320 -16.26 -1.22 26.51
C ALA A 320 -16.22 -2.29 27.62
N ASP A 321 -17.37 -2.81 28.01
CA ASP A 321 -17.47 -3.89 29.01
C ASP A 321 -16.68 -5.13 28.56
N MET A 322 -16.87 -5.56 27.31
CA MET A 322 -16.18 -6.71 26.73
C MET A 322 -14.66 -6.53 26.68
N TYR A 323 -14.18 -5.34 26.32
CA TYR A 323 -12.75 -5.07 26.32
C TYR A 323 -12.18 -5.05 27.74
N ASN A 324 -12.85 -4.42 28.70
CA ASN A 324 -12.36 -4.41 30.08
C ASN A 324 -12.32 -5.84 30.65
N GLU A 325 -13.30 -6.69 30.35
CA GLU A 325 -13.23 -8.12 30.72
C GLU A 325 -12.07 -8.86 30.02
N CYS A 326 -11.77 -8.55 28.75
CA CYS A 326 -10.60 -9.11 28.06
C CYS A 326 -9.28 -8.67 28.70
N HIS A 327 -9.24 -7.46 29.26
CA HIS A 327 -8.06 -6.92 29.95
C HIS A 327 -7.85 -7.60 31.30
N ASP A 328 -8.94 -7.77 32.06
CA ASP A 328 -8.92 -8.37 33.39
C ASP A 328 -8.48 -9.83 33.38
N ASP A 329 -8.90 -10.61 32.38
CA ASP A 329 -8.54 -12.03 32.27
C ASP A 329 -7.42 -12.33 31.27
N GLY A 330 -6.91 -11.32 30.59
CA GLY A 330 -5.81 -11.43 29.64
C GLY A 330 -6.15 -12.21 28.37
N GLN A 331 -7.44 -12.33 28.00
CA GLN A 331 -7.87 -13.12 26.84
C GLN A 331 -8.88 -12.37 25.97
N LEU A 332 -8.56 -12.24 24.67
CA LEU A 332 -9.51 -11.76 23.68
C LEU A 332 -10.63 -12.76 23.40
N THR A 333 -11.73 -12.28 22.80
CA THR A 333 -12.76 -13.19 22.27
C THR A 333 -12.21 -14.06 21.13
N PRO A 334 -12.67 -15.32 20.98
CA PRO A 334 -12.18 -16.21 19.91
C PRO A 334 -12.27 -15.61 18.51
N SER A 335 -13.32 -14.80 18.24
CA SER A 335 -13.50 -14.12 16.97
C SER A 335 -12.39 -13.08 16.70
N MET A 336 -12.01 -12.29 17.70
CA MET A 336 -10.97 -11.27 17.56
C MET A 336 -9.58 -11.87 17.28
N MET A 337 -9.39 -13.14 17.65
CA MET A 337 -8.15 -13.88 17.41
C MET A 337 -8.00 -14.37 15.97
N LEU A 338 -9.02 -14.27 15.12
CA LEU A 338 -9.00 -14.76 13.74
C LEU A 338 -8.60 -13.67 12.73
N GLY A 339 -7.89 -14.07 11.67
CA GLY A 339 -7.58 -13.19 10.54
C GLY A 339 -7.38 -13.92 9.21
N GLU A 340 -7.60 -13.21 8.10
CA GLU A 340 -7.37 -13.72 6.74
C GLU A 340 -6.21 -12.97 6.07
N ILE A 341 -5.18 -13.70 5.62
CA ILE A 341 -4.03 -13.13 4.91
C ILE A 341 -4.36 -13.07 3.41
N ILE A 342 -4.43 -11.85 2.88
CA ILE A 342 -4.55 -11.58 1.44
C ILE A 342 -3.19 -11.18 0.88
N LEU A 343 -2.86 -11.68 -0.30
CA LEU A 343 -1.58 -11.44 -0.95
C LEU A 343 -1.66 -10.29 -1.95
N LEU A 344 -0.75 -9.32 -1.81
CA LEU A 344 -0.54 -8.26 -2.80
C LEU A 344 0.80 -8.50 -3.50
N TYR A 345 0.75 -8.76 -4.80
CA TYR A 345 1.96 -8.88 -5.61
C TYR A 345 2.74 -7.55 -5.63
N LYS A 346 4.05 -7.62 -5.38
CA LYS A 346 4.95 -6.45 -5.44
C LYS A 346 5.54 -6.28 -6.85
N LYS A 347 6.64 -6.99 -7.13
CA LYS A 347 7.47 -6.92 -8.35
C LYS A 347 8.27 -8.23 -8.49
N LYS A 348 8.97 -8.43 -9.61
CA LYS A 348 9.78 -9.64 -9.96
C LYS A 348 8.92 -10.86 -10.31
N ASP A 349 9.46 -12.07 -10.24
CA ASP A 349 8.76 -13.29 -10.63
C ASP A 349 7.49 -13.50 -9.78
N PRO A 350 6.28 -13.51 -10.38
CA PRO A 350 5.02 -13.76 -9.67
C PRO A 350 4.88 -15.20 -9.17
N ARG A 351 5.73 -16.13 -9.57
CA ARG A 351 5.69 -17.53 -9.10
C ARG A 351 6.35 -17.69 -7.73
N ASP A 352 7.17 -16.72 -7.32
CA ASP A 352 7.87 -16.74 -6.04
C ASP A 352 7.04 -16.04 -4.95
N VAL A 353 6.59 -16.81 -3.95
CA VAL A 353 5.80 -16.32 -2.81
C VAL A 353 6.49 -15.18 -2.04
N ARG A 354 7.83 -15.11 -2.06
CA ARG A 354 8.59 -14.03 -1.39
C ARG A 354 8.29 -12.66 -1.98
N ASN A 355 7.87 -12.61 -3.25
CA ASN A 355 7.50 -11.38 -3.99
C ASN A 355 6.08 -10.89 -3.69
N TYR A 356 5.34 -11.56 -2.81
CA TYR A 356 4.04 -11.12 -2.32
C TYR A 356 4.15 -10.44 -0.96
N ARG A 357 3.27 -9.46 -0.73
CA ARG A 357 3.07 -8.82 0.57
C ARG A 357 1.83 -9.40 1.23
N PRO A 358 1.93 -9.99 2.43
CA PRO A 358 0.75 -10.38 3.19
C PRO A 358 0.07 -9.15 3.76
N ILE A 359 -1.26 -9.09 3.66
CA ILE A 359 -2.11 -8.13 4.38
C ILE A 359 -3.14 -8.94 5.15
N THR A 360 -3.14 -8.80 6.47
CA THR A 360 -4.09 -9.47 7.35
C THR A 360 -5.37 -8.65 7.48
N LEU A 361 -6.48 -9.24 7.05
CA LEU A 361 -7.82 -8.76 7.32
C LEU A 361 -8.26 -9.25 8.70
N LEU A 362 -8.21 -8.33 9.66
CA LEU A 362 -8.69 -8.53 11.04
C LEU A 362 -10.13 -8.04 11.18
N ASN A 363 -10.87 -8.65 12.11
CA ASN A 363 -12.24 -8.24 12.45
C ASN A 363 -12.27 -6.78 12.97
N ILE A 364 -13.42 -6.13 12.80
CA ILE A 364 -13.54 -4.69 13.05
C ILE A 364 -13.58 -4.40 14.55
N ASP A 365 -14.17 -5.26 15.37
CA ASP A 365 -14.13 -5.20 16.84
C ASP A 365 -12.69 -5.24 17.37
N TYR A 366 -11.82 -6.10 16.84
CA TYR A 366 -10.38 -6.05 17.13
C TYR A 366 -9.75 -4.70 16.72
N LYS A 367 -10.10 -4.20 15.53
CA LYS A 367 -9.54 -2.92 15.02
C LYS A 367 -9.99 -1.71 15.84
N ILE A 368 -11.16 -1.76 16.46
CA ILE A 368 -11.64 -0.72 17.38
C ILE A 368 -10.74 -0.70 18.62
N LEU A 369 -10.52 -1.85 19.27
CA LEU A 369 -9.56 -1.96 20.38
C LEU A 369 -8.18 -1.45 20.01
N ALA A 370 -7.62 -1.92 18.89
CA ALA A 370 -6.31 -1.48 18.40
C ALA A 370 -6.26 0.04 18.16
N LYS A 371 -7.36 0.67 17.72
CA LYS A 371 -7.45 2.13 17.54
C LYS A 371 -7.46 2.89 18.87
N ILE A 372 -8.13 2.36 19.88
CA ILE A 372 -8.14 2.94 21.24
C ILE A 372 -6.72 2.94 21.79
N LEU A 373 -6.03 1.79 21.74
CA LEU A 373 -4.65 1.67 22.19
C LEU A 373 -3.70 2.60 21.41
N VAL A 374 -3.89 2.73 20.09
CA VAL A 374 -3.15 3.70 19.27
C VAL A 374 -3.42 5.14 19.73
N SER A 375 -4.67 5.50 20.03
CA SER A 375 -5.03 6.84 20.49
C SER A 375 -4.33 7.19 21.80
N ARG A 376 -4.26 6.23 22.73
CA ARG A 376 -3.51 6.37 23.99
C ARG A 376 -2.01 6.54 23.75
N LEU A 377 -1.38 5.59 23.06
CA LEU A 377 0.07 5.58 22.83
C LEU A 377 0.57 6.80 22.04
N LYS A 378 -0.22 7.31 21.09
CA LYS A 378 0.14 8.51 20.32
C LYS A 378 0.35 9.76 21.16
N LYS A 379 -0.20 9.82 22.37
CA LYS A 379 -0.04 10.98 23.27
C LYS A 379 1.37 11.10 23.84
N VAL A 380 2.16 10.03 23.77
CA VAL A 380 3.43 9.92 24.50
C VAL A 380 4.57 9.29 23.71
N ILE A 381 4.29 8.58 22.61
CA ILE A 381 5.29 7.80 21.88
C ILE A 381 6.48 8.63 21.37
N ASP A 382 6.25 9.91 21.05
CA ASP A 382 7.26 10.83 20.57
C ASP A 382 8.30 11.21 21.64
N THR A 383 7.96 11.07 22.93
CA THR A 383 8.87 11.35 24.06
C THR A 383 9.92 10.27 24.27
N VAL A 384 9.65 9.04 23.84
CA VAL A 384 10.52 7.87 24.08
C VAL A 384 11.26 7.40 22.83
N ILE A 385 10.74 7.70 21.63
CA ILE A 385 11.33 7.30 20.35
C ILE A 385 12.32 8.36 19.84
N SER A 386 13.52 7.93 19.46
CA SER A 386 14.63 8.77 19.03
C SER A 386 14.30 9.59 17.77
N GLU A 387 14.86 10.79 17.63
CA GLU A 387 14.54 11.73 16.53
C GLU A 387 14.83 11.16 15.15
N GLU A 388 15.80 10.26 15.06
CA GLU A 388 16.25 9.57 13.85
C GLU A 388 15.17 8.69 13.22
N GLN A 389 14.18 8.24 14.01
CA GLN A 389 13.02 7.49 13.52
C GLN A 389 11.86 8.44 13.20
N THR A 390 11.63 8.71 11.92
CA THR A 390 10.55 9.62 11.50
C THR A 390 9.29 8.87 11.01
N GLY A 391 9.37 7.55 10.87
CA GLY A 391 8.26 6.71 10.45
C GLY A 391 7.27 6.48 11.59
N PHE A 392 5.98 6.60 11.31
CA PHE A 392 4.87 6.30 12.24
C PHE A 392 4.81 7.09 13.56
N VAL A 393 5.74 8.01 13.82
CA VAL A 393 5.69 8.91 14.98
C VAL A 393 4.85 10.15 14.67
N PRO A 394 3.90 10.56 15.54
CA PRO A 394 3.12 11.78 15.36
C PRO A 394 3.99 13.02 15.15
N GLY A 395 3.57 13.92 14.26
CA GLY A 395 4.28 15.19 13.99
C GLY A 395 5.53 15.07 13.11
N ARG A 396 6.07 13.87 12.89
CA ARG A 396 7.25 13.65 12.02
C ARG A 396 6.82 13.41 10.57
N VAL A 397 7.63 13.87 9.61
CA VAL A 397 7.34 13.75 8.18
C VAL A 397 8.47 13.05 7.42
N ILE A 398 8.08 12.19 6.48
CA ILE A 398 8.99 11.38 5.64
C ILE A 398 10.06 12.19 4.89
N THR A 399 9.79 13.46 4.60
CA THR A 399 10.71 14.32 3.84
C THR A 399 11.95 14.69 4.62
N TRP A 400 11.91 14.63 5.97
CA TRP A 400 13.04 14.96 6.82
C TRP A 400 14.24 14.04 6.58
N ASN A 401 14.04 12.73 6.38
CA ASN A 401 15.14 11.80 6.11
C ASN A 401 15.80 12.12 4.76
N SER A 402 14.99 12.35 3.72
CA SER A 402 15.53 12.69 2.40
C SER A 402 16.30 14.01 2.43
N HIS A 403 15.81 15.01 3.16
CA HIS A 403 16.52 16.27 3.36
C HIS A 403 17.82 16.08 4.12
N LEU A 404 17.80 15.33 5.22
CA LEU A 404 18.97 15.02 6.03
C LEU A 404 20.06 14.34 5.18
N LEU A 405 19.70 13.29 4.44
CA LEU A 405 20.67 12.56 3.61
C LEU A 405 21.26 13.45 2.51
N ASN A 406 20.43 14.28 1.85
CA ASN A 406 20.91 15.21 0.82
C ASN A 406 21.83 16.29 1.40
N LEU A 407 21.52 16.83 2.59
CA LEU A 407 22.34 17.86 3.24
C LEU A 407 23.68 17.28 3.72
N ILE A 408 23.66 16.09 4.35
CA ILE A 408 24.90 15.40 4.75
C ILE A 408 25.75 15.09 3.52
N GLN A 409 25.14 14.58 2.45
CA GLN A 409 25.86 14.33 1.21
C GLN A 409 26.48 15.63 0.68
N ALA A 410 25.70 16.70 0.51
CA ALA A 410 26.21 17.97 -0.01
C ALA A 410 27.37 18.53 0.84
N TYR A 411 27.26 18.48 2.16
CA TYR A 411 28.32 18.92 3.06
C TYR A 411 29.61 18.11 2.86
N ILE A 412 29.52 16.77 2.91
CA ILE A 412 30.68 15.88 2.81
C ILE A 412 31.38 16.02 1.45
N GLU A 413 30.60 16.24 0.40
CA GLU A 413 31.12 16.45 -0.95
C GLU A 413 31.84 17.79 -1.09
N GLU A 414 31.33 18.85 -0.45
CA GLU A 414 31.96 20.17 -0.48
C GLU A 414 33.25 20.21 0.36
N THR A 415 33.24 19.59 1.54
CA THR A 415 34.40 19.58 2.44
C THR A 415 35.43 18.50 2.09
N ASP A 416 35.18 17.68 1.06
CA ASP A 416 35.95 16.50 0.68
C ASP A 416 36.32 15.60 1.88
N GLU A 417 35.33 15.38 2.73
CA GLU A 417 35.46 14.56 3.93
C GLU A 417 35.12 13.09 3.65
N GLU A 418 35.48 12.19 4.55
CA GLU A 418 35.07 10.78 4.42
C GLU A 418 33.62 10.59 4.89
N GLY A 419 32.84 9.82 4.12
CA GLY A 419 31.47 9.45 4.52
C GLY A 419 30.91 8.30 3.71
N LEU A 420 30.05 7.51 4.35
CA LEU A 420 29.36 6.37 3.76
C LEU A 420 27.89 6.36 4.20
N PHE A 421 26.99 6.07 3.26
CA PHE A 421 25.62 5.67 3.58
C PHE A 421 25.43 4.18 3.31
N ILE A 422 24.93 3.43 4.29
CA ILE A 422 24.58 2.01 4.11
C ILE A 422 23.07 1.85 4.29
N PHE A 423 22.38 1.47 3.23
CA PHE A 423 20.93 1.29 3.17
C PHE A 423 20.60 -0.16 3.45
N LEU A 424 19.94 -0.44 4.57
CA LEU A 424 19.52 -1.78 4.96
C LEU A 424 18.13 -2.10 4.41
N ASP A 425 17.95 -3.33 3.91
CA ASP A 425 16.64 -3.94 3.63
C ASP A 425 16.40 -5.04 4.66
N CYS A 426 15.32 -4.96 5.44
CA CYS A 426 14.96 -6.02 6.38
C CYS A 426 14.07 -7.08 5.70
N GLU A 427 14.34 -8.35 5.98
CA GLU A 427 13.52 -9.45 5.48
C GLU A 427 12.19 -9.50 6.21
N LYS A 428 11.09 -9.14 5.51
CA LYS A 428 9.73 -9.31 6.04
C LYS A 428 9.57 -8.75 7.46
N ALA A 429 10.11 -7.54 7.69
CA ALA A 429 10.26 -6.91 9.01
C ALA A 429 9.07 -7.13 9.98
N PHE A 430 7.86 -6.77 9.54
CA PHE A 430 6.65 -6.89 10.35
C PHE A 430 6.29 -8.34 10.69
N ASP A 431 6.65 -9.31 9.86
CA ASP A 431 6.27 -10.72 10.02
C ASP A 431 7.25 -11.50 10.93
N ARG A 432 8.33 -10.88 11.42
CA ARG A 432 9.44 -11.57 12.12
C ARG A 432 9.68 -11.15 13.57
N CYS A 433 9.10 -10.05 14.04
CA CYS A 433 9.42 -9.51 15.37
C CYS A 433 9.14 -10.53 16.49
N SER A 434 10.11 -10.74 17.38
CA SER A 434 9.98 -11.61 18.55
C SER A 434 8.97 -11.02 19.55
N TRP A 435 7.95 -11.81 19.94
CA TRP A 435 6.97 -11.39 20.94
C TRP A 435 7.56 -11.28 22.34
N PRO A 436 8.40 -12.22 22.83
CA PRO A 436 9.10 -12.05 24.10
C PRO A 436 9.84 -10.71 24.18
N PHE A 437 10.57 -10.36 23.12
CA PHE A 437 11.26 -9.09 23.04
C PHE A 437 10.30 -7.90 23.04
N LEU A 438 9.24 -7.93 22.22
CA LEU A 438 8.25 -6.84 22.16
C LEU A 438 7.60 -6.58 23.52
N ARG A 439 7.17 -7.65 24.20
CA ARG A 439 6.54 -7.59 25.53
C ARG A 439 7.50 -7.02 26.57
N GLN A 440 8.77 -7.42 26.56
CA GLN A 440 9.76 -6.89 27.50
C GLN A 440 10.16 -5.45 27.15
N ALA A 441 10.38 -5.12 25.88
CA ALA A 441 10.73 -3.78 25.42
C ALA A 441 9.67 -2.72 25.83
N ALA A 442 8.38 -3.08 25.81
CA ALA A 442 7.30 -2.23 26.29
C ALA A 442 7.43 -1.90 27.79
N ARG A 443 7.84 -2.86 28.61
CA ARG A 443 8.11 -2.64 30.05
C ARG A 443 9.35 -1.80 30.25
N GLU A 444 10.42 -2.08 29.50
CA GLU A 444 11.71 -1.41 29.64
C GLU A 444 11.67 0.06 29.21
N ILE A 445 10.86 0.40 28.21
CA ILE A 445 10.63 1.79 27.80
C ILE A 445 9.73 2.55 28.80
N GLY A 446 9.11 1.85 29.76
CA GLY A 446 8.36 2.43 30.87
C GLY A 446 6.86 2.57 30.63
N PHE A 447 6.25 1.81 29.71
CA PHE A 447 4.79 1.72 29.65
C PHE A 447 4.23 1.15 30.95
N GLY A 448 3.05 1.61 31.34
CA GLY A 448 2.43 1.19 32.58
C GLY A 448 1.81 -0.22 32.49
N PRO A 449 1.36 -0.74 33.64
CA PRO A 449 0.89 -2.12 33.76
C PRO A 449 -0.33 -2.41 32.89
N GLY A 450 -1.25 -1.47 32.72
CA GLY A 450 -2.45 -1.67 31.90
C GLY A 450 -2.10 -1.80 30.43
N ILE A 451 -1.23 -0.93 29.90
CA ILE A 451 -0.75 -1.05 28.52
C ILE A 451 0.08 -2.31 28.30
N CYS A 452 0.93 -2.69 29.26
CA CYS A 452 1.71 -3.92 29.15
C CYS A 452 0.80 -5.16 29.12
N SER A 453 -0.23 -5.21 29.98
CA SER A 453 -1.24 -6.28 29.98
C SER A 453 -1.97 -6.39 28.64
N TRP A 454 -2.32 -5.25 28.00
CA TRP A 454 -2.86 -5.27 26.65
C TRP A 454 -1.91 -5.87 25.62
N ILE A 455 -0.62 -5.54 25.69
CA ILE A 455 0.39 -6.10 24.78
C ILE A 455 0.56 -7.60 25.04
N ASP A 456 0.59 -8.03 26.31
CA ASP A 456 0.63 -9.46 26.66
C ASP A 456 -0.59 -10.21 26.12
N THR A 457 -1.79 -9.65 26.27
CA THR A 457 -3.06 -10.22 25.78
C THR A 457 -3.09 -10.36 24.25
N LEU A 458 -2.54 -9.38 23.52
CA LEU A 458 -2.53 -9.36 22.05
C LEU A 458 -1.49 -10.29 21.43
N TYR A 459 -0.41 -10.57 22.16
CA TYR A 459 0.77 -11.31 21.72
C TYR A 459 1.13 -12.40 22.73
N CYS A 460 0.12 -13.19 23.11
CA CYS A 460 0.21 -14.27 24.08
C CYS A 460 0.63 -15.58 23.40
N ASP A 461 1.61 -16.27 23.99
CA ASP A 461 2.10 -17.57 23.49
C ASP A 461 1.12 -18.72 23.82
N ASP A 462 0.37 -18.63 24.92
CA ASP A 462 -0.61 -19.65 25.36
C ASP A 462 -1.94 -19.57 24.61
N ALA A 463 -2.26 -18.40 24.04
CA ALA A 463 -3.45 -18.16 23.25
C ALA A 463 -3.08 -17.38 21.97
N PRO A 464 -2.37 -18.00 21.01
CA PRO A 464 -1.87 -17.31 19.84
C PRO A 464 -2.99 -16.92 18.88
N PRO A 465 -2.91 -15.75 18.21
CA PRO A 465 -3.80 -15.40 17.12
C PRO A 465 -3.69 -16.40 15.96
N ASN A 466 -4.84 -16.76 15.39
CA ASN A 466 -4.95 -17.73 14.30
C ASN A 466 -5.17 -17.03 12.95
N ARG A 467 -4.44 -17.45 11.91
CA ARG A 467 -4.54 -16.89 10.55
C ARG A 467 -4.72 -17.97 9.52
N ARG A 468 -5.33 -17.62 8.39
CA ARG A 468 -5.33 -18.46 7.19
C ARG A 468 -5.02 -17.65 5.95
N VAL A 469 -4.41 -18.26 4.95
CA VAL A 469 -4.16 -17.60 3.66
C VAL A 469 -5.38 -17.71 2.76
N VAL A 470 -5.67 -16.66 2.00
CA VAL A 470 -6.70 -16.67 0.95
C VAL A 470 -6.02 -16.47 -0.40
N CYS A 471 -6.18 -17.44 -1.30
CA CYS A 471 -5.64 -17.42 -2.65
C CYS A 471 -6.77 -17.64 -3.66
N ASN A 472 -6.90 -16.76 -4.66
CA ASN A 472 -7.92 -16.84 -5.72
C ASN A 472 -9.36 -17.06 -5.21
N GLY A 473 -9.69 -16.54 -4.02
CA GLY A 473 -11.01 -16.71 -3.40
C GLY A 473 -11.20 -18.03 -2.63
N HIS A 474 -10.23 -18.93 -2.67
CA HIS A 474 -10.16 -20.13 -1.83
C HIS A 474 -9.45 -19.82 -0.51
N ARG A 475 -9.82 -20.53 0.55
CA ARG A 475 -9.33 -20.34 1.92
C ARG A 475 -8.52 -21.57 2.32
N GLY A 476 -7.29 -21.35 2.78
CA GLY A 476 -6.48 -22.40 3.38
C GLY A 476 -6.89 -22.68 4.83
N GLU A 477 -6.16 -23.59 5.46
CA GLU A 477 -6.32 -23.92 6.88
C GLU A 477 -5.82 -22.80 7.79
N PHE A 478 -6.33 -22.81 9.03
CA PHE A 478 -5.82 -21.91 10.06
C PHE A 478 -4.51 -22.44 10.65
N PHE A 479 -3.60 -21.53 10.93
CA PHE A 479 -2.35 -21.77 11.64
C PHE A 479 -2.11 -20.66 12.67
N GLU A 480 -1.40 -21.01 13.74
CA GLU A 480 -1.07 -20.12 14.84
C GLU A 480 0.11 -19.22 14.49
N LEU A 481 0.10 -18.00 15.01
CA LEU A 481 1.24 -17.09 14.95
C LEU A 481 2.03 -17.18 16.26
N HIS A 482 3.34 -17.02 16.17
CA HIS A 482 4.24 -16.90 17.34
C HIS A 482 5.27 -15.78 17.18
N SER A 483 5.22 -15.04 16.07
CA SER A 483 6.05 -13.86 15.85
C SER A 483 5.37 -12.88 14.88
N GLY A 484 5.93 -11.67 14.86
CA GLY A 484 5.50 -10.59 14.02
C GLY A 484 4.29 -9.82 14.55
N VAL A 485 4.07 -8.66 13.94
CA VAL A 485 2.93 -7.79 14.18
C VAL A 485 2.09 -7.74 12.90
N ALA A 486 0.77 -7.90 13.03
CA ALA A 486 -0.09 -8.10 11.87
C ALA A 486 -0.08 -6.91 10.89
N GLN A 487 0.27 -7.16 9.62
CA GLN A 487 0.23 -6.15 8.56
C GLN A 487 -1.23 -5.80 8.23
N GLY A 488 -1.68 -4.62 8.67
CA GLY A 488 -3.08 -4.19 8.53
C GLY A 488 -3.79 -3.94 9.87
N CYS A 489 -3.15 -4.28 10.99
CA CYS A 489 -3.57 -3.81 12.31
C CYS A 489 -3.15 -2.33 12.51
N PRO A 490 -4.04 -1.46 13.04
CA PRO A 490 -3.70 -0.08 13.35
C PRO A 490 -2.58 0.09 14.37
N LEU A 491 -2.42 -0.85 15.31
CA LEU A 491 -1.47 -0.78 16.42
C LEU A 491 -0.06 -1.24 16.04
N SER A 492 0.06 -2.19 15.10
CA SER A 492 1.34 -2.78 14.67
C SER A 492 2.44 -1.74 14.35
N PRO A 493 2.17 -0.63 13.63
CA PRO A 493 3.21 0.34 13.33
C PRO A 493 3.79 1.03 14.57
N ILE A 494 2.99 1.28 15.61
CA ILE A 494 3.48 1.89 16.86
C ILE A 494 4.31 0.89 17.65
N LEU A 495 3.86 -0.36 17.76
CA LEU A 495 4.60 -1.42 18.45
C LEU A 495 5.94 -1.73 17.77
N PHE A 496 5.98 -1.65 16.44
CA PHE A 496 7.21 -1.84 15.68
C PHE A 496 8.27 -0.77 16.02
N LEU A 497 7.88 0.43 16.48
CA LEU A 497 8.83 1.46 16.89
C LEU A 497 9.69 1.00 18.07
N LEU A 498 9.15 0.18 18.98
CA LEU A 498 9.90 -0.38 20.11
C LEU A 498 11.03 -1.29 19.63
N ILE A 499 10.81 -2.03 18.54
CA ILE A 499 11.82 -2.87 17.92
C ILE A 499 12.93 -2.01 17.31
N THR A 500 12.57 -1.00 16.51
CA THR A 500 13.55 -0.15 15.83
C THR A 500 14.33 0.75 16.78
N GLU A 501 13.69 1.22 17.85
CA GLU A 501 14.30 2.10 18.86
C GLU A 501 15.50 1.45 19.54
N GLY A 502 15.43 0.12 19.75
CA GLY A 502 16.54 -0.66 20.24
C GLY A 502 17.81 -0.52 19.39
N LEU A 503 17.65 -0.62 18.07
CA LEU A 503 18.76 -0.43 17.13
C LEU A 503 19.26 1.01 17.17
N THR A 504 18.36 1.99 17.19
CA THR A 504 18.73 3.42 17.20
C THR A 504 19.63 3.75 18.40
N ARG A 505 19.24 3.33 19.61
CA ARG A 505 20.01 3.60 20.82
C ARG A 505 21.33 2.85 20.86
N LEU A 506 21.34 1.56 20.47
CA LEU A 506 22.58 0.79 20.34
C LEU A 506 23.58 1.49 19.43
N VAL A 507 23.11 2.03 18.30
CA VAL A 507 23.95 2.69 17.30
C VAL A 507 24.45 4.06 17.77
N ASN A 508 23.57 4.87 18.33
CA ASN A 508 23.93 6.21 18.80
C ASN A 508 24.94 6.18 19.94
N ASP A 509 24.80 5.25 20.87
CA ASP A 509 25.64 5.19 22.07
C ASP A 509 26.92 4.35 21.88
N ASP A 510 27.08 3.67 20.74
CA ASP A 510 28.27 2.86 20.50
C ASP A 510 29.51 3.75 20.27
N PRO A 511 30.54 3.68 21.12
CA PRO A 511 31.72 4.55 21.00
C PRO A 511 32.63 4.15 19.84
N ASP A 512 32.58 2.88 19.41
CA ASP A 512 33.44 2.34 18.36
C ASP A 512 32.87 2.58 16.96
N LEU A 513 31.56 2.86 16.86
CA LEU A 513 30.88 3.18 15.62
C LEU A 513 30.99 4.68 15.32
N GLN A 514 31.86 5.03 14.38
CA GLN A 514 32.09 6.42 13.99
C GLN A 514 31.04 6.89 12.97
N GLY A 515 30.28 7.91 13.36
CA GLY A 515 29.31 8.58 12.50
C GLY A 515 29.87 9.78 11.76
N ILE A 516 29.05 10.37 10.90
CA ILE A 516 29.39 11.61 10.19
C ILE A 516 29.15 12.79 11.13
N THR A 517 30.18 13.61 11.36
CA THR A 517 30.08 14.76 12.28
C THR A 517 30.04 16.07 11.49
N ILE A 518 28.99 16.85 11.70
CA ILE A 518 28.79 18.15 11.04
C ILE A 518 28.48 19.17 12.13
N LEU A 519 29.27 20.25 12.18
CA LEU A 519 29.09 21.35 13.14
C LEU A 519 28.92 20.88 14.59
N GLY A 520 29.72 19.89 15.02
CA GLY A 520 29.70 19.34 16.37
C GLY A 520 28.58 18.33 16.66
N LYS A 521 27.68 18.05 15.72
CA LYS A 521 26.65 17.00 15.83
C LYS A 521 27.06 15.77 15.01
N THR A 522 27.10 14.61 15.66
CA THR A 522 27.39 13.32 15.00
C THR A 522 26.09 12.62 14.62
N TYR A 523 26.01 12.18 13.36
CA TYR A 523 24.90 11.42 12.79
C TYR A 523 25.37 10.00 12.49
N LYS A 524 24.69 9.00 13.05
CA LYS A 524 25.04 7.57 12.85
C LYS A 524 23.96 6.77 12.14
N ILE A 525 22.70 7.19 12.24
CA ILE A 525 21.55 6.44 11.71
C ILE A 525 20.40 7.38 11.31
N SER A 526 19.60 6.96 10.33
CA SER A 526 18.34 7.60 9.92
C SER A 526 17.34 6.50 9.56
N GLN A 527 16.11 6.59 10.07
CA GLN A 527 15.11 5.54 9.93
C GLN A 527 13.74 6.08 9.55
N PHE A 528 13.04 5.31 8.72
CA PHE A 528 11.61 5.47 8.45
C PHE A 528 10.96 4.09 8.50
N ALA A 529 10.37 3.76 9.65
CA ALA A 529 9.93 2.40 9.96
C ALA A 529 11.10 1.39 9.82
N ASP A 530 10.97 0.38 8.96
CA ASP A 530 12.00 -0.62 8.69
C ASP A 530 13.11 -0.15 7.73
N ASP A 531 12.86 0.87 6.92
CA ASP A 531 13.87 1.47 6.03
C ASP A 531 14.93 2.19 6.89
N THR A 532 16.14 1.63 6.97
CA THR A 532 17.21 2.11 7.85
C THR A 532 18.45 2.47 7.03
N VAL A 533 19.03 3.64 7.29
CA VAL A 533 20.28 4.11 6.68
C VAL A 533 21.30 4.38 7.78
N PHE A 534 22.42 3.67 7.73
CA PHE A 534 23.59 3.99 8.56
C PHE A 534 24.41 5.10 7.92
N LEU A 535 24.87 6.04 8.73
CA LEU A 535 25.64 7.22 8.35
C LEU A 535 27.02 7.09 8.97
N LEU A 536 27.98 6.54 8.23
CA LEU A 536 29.27 6.13 8.78
C LEU A 536 30.38 7.05 8.29
N ARG A 537 31.39 7.28 9.12
CA ARG A 537 32.58 8.06 8.75
C ARG A 537 33.46 7.34 7.73
N ASN A 538 33.68 6.04 7.94
CA ASN A 538 34.71 5.28 7.22
C ASN A 538 34.36 3.78 7.12
N PHE A 539 35.12 3.04 6.30
CA PHE A 539 34.92 1.60 6.09
C PHE A 539 35.11 0.76 7.35
N ARG A 540 35.97 1.18 8.30
CA ARG A 540 36.18 0.47 9.57
C ARG A 540 34.88 0.34 10.38
N SER A 541 34.03 1.36 10.29
CA SER A 541 32.74 1.39 10.98
C SER A 541 31.73 0.35 10.44
N ILE A 542 31.89 -0.14 9.20
CA ILE A 542 31.02 -1.18 8.63
C ILE A 542 31.13 -2.49 9.44
N ARG A 543 32.34 -2.84 9.89
CA ARG A 543 32.54 -4.04 10.71
C ARG A 543 31.78 -3.92 12.03
N ARG A 544 31.88 -2.77 12.71
CA ARG A 544 31.19 -2.52 13.98
C ARG A 544 29.67 -2.51 13.80
N MET A 545 29.19 -1.89 12.71
CA MET A 545 27.77 -1.91 12.32
C MET A 545 27.27 -3.36 12.21
N TRP A 546 27.97 -4.23 11.47
CA TRP A 546 27.56 -5.63 11.35
C TRP A 546 27.59 -6.37 12.68
N GLN A 547 28.58 -6.15 13.55
CA GLN A 547 28.63 -6.75 14.89
C GLN A 547 27.41 -6.34 15.74
N ILE A 548 27.04 -5.06 15.75
CA ILE A 548 25.84 -4.58 16.45
C ILE A 548 24.59 -5.31 15.91
N ILE A 549 24.49 -5.45 14.58
CA ILE A 549 23.36 -6.10 13.93
C ILE A 549 23.32 -7.61 14.26
N THR A 550 24.39 -8.35 13.96
CA THR A 550 24.40 -9.82 14.00
C THR A 550 24.54 -10.39 15.40
N ASP A 551 25.25 -9.69 16.29
CA ASP A 551 25.62 -10.22 17.60
C ASP A 551 24.65 -9.72 18.69
N ILE A 552 23.86 -8.68 18.41
CA ILE A 552 22.94 -8.07 19.38
C ILE A 552 21.53 -7.92 18.79
N TYR A 553 21.35 -7.11 17.75
CA TYR A 553 20.01 -6.71 17.31
C TYR A 553 19.18 -7.87 16.74
N GLU A 554 19.71 -8.63 15.77
CA GLU A 554 19.02 -9.80 15.20
C GLU A 554 18.65 -10.87 16.25
N PRO A 555 19.60 -11.37 17.08
CA PRO A 555 19.30 -12.40 18.06
C PRO A 555 18.38 -11.92 19.20
N ALA A 556 18.39 -10.62 19.54
CA ALA A 556 17.47 -10.06 20.52
C ALA A 556 16.04 -9.92 19.97
N THR A 557 15.88 -9.46 18.73
CA THR A 557 14.58 -8.99 18.22
C THR A 557 13.88 -9.96 17.27
N GLY A 558 14.58 -11.00 16.79
CA GLY A 558 14.10 -11.90 15.72
C GLY A 558 14.14 -11.29 14.32
N MET A 559 14.54 -10.02 14.20
CA MET A 559 14.71 -9.30 12.95
C MET A 559 15.83 -9.92 12.11
N LYS A 560 15.76 -9.74 10.79
CA LYS A 560 16.79 -10.23 9.88
C LYS A 560 17.06 -9.21 8.78
N VAL A 561 18.33 -8.82 8.62
CA VAL A 561 18.78 -7.96 7.53
C VAL A 561 19.04 -8.80 6.28
N ASN A 562 18.54 -8.33 5.15
CA ASN A 562 18.83 -8.90 3.84
C ASN A 562 20.16 -8.37 3.33
N VAL A 563 21.22 -9.11 3.60
CA VAL A 563 22.58 -8.74 3.16
C VAL A 563 22.62 -8.53 1.65
N THR A 564 22.00 -9.40 0.85
CA THR A 564 22.06 -9.35 -0.63
C THR A 564 21.37 -8.13 -1.26
N LYS A 565 20.54 -7.41 -0.52
CA LYS A 565 19.87 -6.18 -0.95
C LYS A 565 20.35 -4.96 -0.19
N THR A 566 21.32 -5.12 0.70
CA THR A 566 21.94 -3.98 1.38
C THR A 566 22.76 -3.21 0.36
N GLU A 567 22.50 -1.91 0.22
CA GLU A 567 23.15 -1.03 -0.75
C GLU A 567 24.06 -0.03 -0.03
N GLY A 568 25.17 0.37 -0.66
CA GLY A 568 26.15 1.29 -0.09
C GLY A 568 26.43 2.48 -1.01
N LEU A 569 26.55 3.68 -0.46
CA LEU A 569 26.93 4.89 -1.16
C LEU A 569 28.22 5.46 -0.55
N ARG A 570 29.19 5.75 -1.40
CA ARG A 570 30.46 6.40 -1.03
C ARG A 570 30.34 7.91 -1.24
N LEU A 571 30.86 8.70 -0.31
CA LEU A 571 30.78 10.16 -0.34
C LEU A 571 32.19 10.78 -0.20
N GLY A 572 32.35 12.00 -0.71
CA GLY A 572 33.57 12.80 -0.60
C GLY A 572 34.80 12.02 -1.04
N ARG A 573 35.82 12.01 -0.18
CA ARG A 573 37.11 11.38 -0.44
C ARG A 573 37.02 9.88 -0.75
N LEU A 574 36.03 9.20 -0.19
CA LEU A 574 35.86 7.74 -0.36
C LEU A 574 35.35 7.35 -1.75
N LYS A 575 35.03 8.31 -2.62
CA LYS A 575 34.69 8.07 -4.02
C LYS A 575 35.92 7.81 -4.91
N SER A 576 37.13 8.17 -4.48
CA SER A 576 38.31 8.11 -5.34
C SER A 576 38.71 6.67 -5.71
N ALA A 577 39.31 6.51 -6.89
CA ALA A 577 39.80 5.21 -7.39
C ALA A 577 40.96 4.61 -6.56
N GLU A 578 41.55 5.41 -5.66
CA GLU A 578 42.56 4.97 -4.71
C GLU A 578 41.93 4.17 -3.57
N TYR A 579 40.80 4.64 -3.04
CA TYR A 579 40.02 3.92 -2.03
C TYR A 579 39.27 2.71 -2.57
N GLU A 580 39.01 2.63 -3.88
CA GLU A 580 38.55 1.38 -4.51
C GLU A 580 39.53 0.22 -4.34
N ARG A 581 40.84 0.51 -4.27
CA ARG A 581 41.88 -0.49 -4.00
C ARG A 581 41.97 -0.85 -2.51
N GLU A 582 41.81 0.12 -1.60
CA GLU A 582 41.69 -0.16 -0.16
C GLU A 582 40.43 -0.96 0.20
N LEU A 583 39.33 -0.75 -0.53
CA LEU A 583 38.11 -1.55 -0.42
C LEU A 583 38.38 -3.03 -0.70
N GLY A 584 39.27 -3.34 -1.65
CA GLY A 584 39.80 -4.70 -1.82
C GLY A 584 40.37 -5.20 -0.49
N ASN A 585 41.35 -4.50 0.08
CA ASN A 585 42.06 -4.93 1.29
C ASN A 585 41.21 -4.96 2.59
N HIS A 586 40.13 -4.18 2.69
CA HIS A 586 39.30 -4.09 3.90
C HIS A 586 37.91 -4.76 3.79
N VAL A 587 37.44 -5.09 2.58
CA VAL A 587 36.08 -5.60 2.31
C VAL A 587 36.06 -7.02 1.71
N HIS A 588 37.20 -7.70 1.60
CA HIS A 588 37.28 -9.15 1.26
C HIS A 588 36.65 -10.10 2.31
N ALA A 589 35.79 -9.60 3.20
CA ALA A 589 35.13 -10.32 4.28
C ALA A 589 33.67 -10.65 3.93
N SER A 590 33.36 -11.86 3.48
CA SER A 590 31.97 -12.32 3.30
C SER A 590 31.45 -13.17 4.47
N LEU A 591 30.13 -13.13 4.70
CA LEU A 591 29.40 -13.84 5.77
C LEU A 591 28.86 -15.20 5.29
N ARG A 592 29.15 -16.30 6.01
CA ARG A 592 28.35 -17.54 5.95
C ARG A 592 28.02 -18.05 7.35
N VAL A 593 26.74 -18.37 7.56
CA VAL A 593 26.19 -18.96 8.79
C VAL A 593 26.21 -20.48 8.66
N ARG A 594 26.82 -21.18 9.61
CA ARG A 594 26.57 -22.61 9.89
C ARG A 594 26.45 -22.81 11.39
N GLY A 595 25.37 -23.49 11.82
CA GLY A 595 25.18 -24.15 13.11
C GLY A 595 25.73 -23.45 14.36
N ALA A 596 24.85 -22.80 15.13
CA ALA A 596 25.00 -22.43 16.55
C ALA A 596 26.26 -21.66 17.01
N GLY A 597 27.15 -21.23 16.11
CA GLY A 597 28.28 -20.35 16.43
C GLY A 597 28.89 -19.72 15.17
N VAL A 598 29.06 -18.39 15.17
CA VAL A 598 29.65 -17.67 14.04
C VAL A 598 31.18 -17.61 14.22
N GLN A 599 31.93 -18.30 13.38
CA GLN A 599 33.38 -18.06 13.20
C GLN A 599 33.60 -17.21 11.94
N LEU A 600 34.34 -16.11 12.09
CA LEU A 600 34.76 -15.21 11.00
C LEU A 600 35.83 -15.90 10.12
N GLN A 601 35.52 -16.19 8.85
CA GLN A 601 36.53 -16.40 7.82
C GLN A 601 36.04 -15.84 6.47
N LEU A 602 36.92 -15.09 5.80
CA LEU A 602 36.63 -14.08 4.78
C LEU A 602 36.79 -14.65 3.35
N ASP A 603 35.74 -14.70 2.51
CA ASP A 603 35.83 -15.06 1.07
C ASP A 603 36.13 -13.83 0.17
N PRO A 604 37.32 -13.76 -0.47
CA PRO A 604 37.77 -12.60 -1.25
C PRO A 604 36.98 -12.32 -2.54
N SER A 605 36.13 -13.21 -3.02
CA SER A 605 35.44 -13.06 -4.32
C SER A 605 34.12 -12.28 -4.27
N LYS A 606 33.62 -11.91 -3.07
CA LYS A 606 32.29 -11.29 -2.86
C LYS A 606 32.33 -10.20 -1.79
N GLY A 607 32.67 -8.96 -2.16
CA GLY A 607 32.89 -7.83 -1.25
C GLY A 607 31.76 -7.57 -0.23
N GLY A 608 31.89 -8.06 1.00
CA GLY A 608 31.06 -7.70 2.16
C GLY A 608 29.56 -7.98 2.09
N GLY A 609 29.03 -8.46 0.97
CA GLY A 609 27.59 -8.57 0.72
C GLY A 609 26.87 -7.25 0.42
N ILE A 610 27.53 -6.09 0.51
CA ILE A 610 26.96 -4.76 0.23
C ILE A 610 27.07 -4.44 -1.27
N GLN A 611 25.97 -3.99 -1.87
CA GLN A 611 25.92 -3.54 -3.26
C GLN A 611 26.27 -2.05 -3.35
N TRP A 612 27.50 -1.74 -3.73
CA TRP A 612 27.96 -0.36 -3.86
C TRP A 612 27.40 0.33 -5.10
N CYS A 613 26.83 1.52 -4.90
CA CYS A 613 26.41 2.40 -5.99
C CYS A 613 27.61 2.82 -6.84
N LYS A 614 27.41 2.86 -8.15
CA LYS A 614 28.40 3.31 -9.12
C LYS A 614 28.21 4.79 -9.41
N GLU A 615 29.26 5.40 -9.95
CA GLU A 615 29.16 6.75 -10.50
C GLU A 615 28.12 6.80 -11.62
N GLY A 616 27.31 7.86 -11.64
CA GLY A 616 26.23 8.05 -12.62
C GLY A 616 24.93 7.32 -12.25
N ASP A 617 24.98 6.40 -11.29
CA ASP A 617 23.82 5.70 -10.72
C ASP A 617 23.35 6.35 -9.40
N TYR A 618 22.24 5.86 -8.86
CA TYR A 618 21.69 6.29 -7.58
C TYR A 618 21.00 5.16 -6.84
N ILE A 619 21.00 5.24 -5.51
CA ILE A 619 20.18 4.42 -4.62
C ILE A 619 18.84 5.14 -4.41
N THR A 620 17.74 4.39 -4.38
CA THR A 620 16.41 4.97 -4.12
C THR A 620 16.06 4.83 -2.64
N SER A 621 16.20 5.90 -1.87
CA SER A 621 15.78 5.95 -0.46
C SER A 621 14.44 6.65 -0.33
N LEU A 622 13.43 5.95 0.19
CA LEU A 622 12.06 6.46 0.36
C LEU A 622 11.43 7.03 -0.92
N GLY A 623 11.93 6.60 -2.08
CA GLY A 623 11.49 7.07 -3.40
C GLY A 623 12.28 8.25 -3.96
N VAL A 624 13.25 8.80 -3.22
CA VAL A 624 14.17 9.88 -3.62
C VAL A 624 15.51 9.26 -4.07
N PRO A 625 16.07 9.69 -5.22
CA PRO A 625 17.38 9.24 -5.68
C PRO A 625 18.49 9.92 -4.87
N ILE A 626 19.43 9.13 -4.37
CA ILE A 626 20.62 9.59 -3.64
C ILE A 626 21.84 8.96 -4.31
N GLY A 627 22.78 9.80 -4.76
CA GLY A 627 23.89 9.39 -5.62
C GLY A 627 24.69 10.58 -6.10
N TRP A 628 25.74 10.34 -6.89
CA TRP A 628 26.55 11.39 -7.50
C TRP A 628 26.62 11.21 -9.02
N ASN A 629 26.73 12.33 -9.74
CA ASN A 629 26.83 12.40 -11.20
C ASN A 629 25.66 11.74 -11.98
N TYR A 630 24.54 11.42 -11.33
CA TYR A 630 23.34 10.91 -12.00
C TYR A 630 22.49 12.03 -12.60
N SER A 631 21.71 11.70 -13.64
CA SER A 631 20.83 12.69 -14.28
C SER A 631 19.49 12.83 -13.54
N LEU A 632 19.36 13.89 -12.73
CA LEU A 632 18.07 14.26 -12.12
C LEU A 632 16.99 14.56 -13.18
N ARG A 633 17.39 15.08 -14.35
CA ARG A 633 16.49 15.28 -15.49
C ARG A 633 15.93 13.96 -16.01
N ALA A 634 16.76 12.93 -16.16
CA ALA A 634 16.32 11.61 -16.59
C ALA A 634 15.37 10.96 -15.56
N PHE A 635 15.66 11.13 -14.26
CA PHE A 635 14.77 10.71 -13.19
C PHE A 635 13.37 11.34 -13.31
N TRP A 636 13.31 12.67 -13.45
CA TRP A 636 12.03 13.39 -13.59
C TRP A 636 11.27 12.97 -14.85
N ARG A 637 11.95 12.81 -15.99
CA ARG A 637 11.34 12.30 -17.23
C ARG A 637 10.75 10.90 -17.01
N SER A 638 11.48 9.99 -16.35
CA SER A 638 10.97 8.65 -16.04
C SER A 638 9.70 8.69 -15.17
N LYS A 639 9.66 9.55 -14.13
CA LYS A 639 8.45 9.72 -13.30
C LYS A 639 7.30 10.33 -14.08
N TYR A 640 7.59 11.31 -14.93
CA TYR A 640 6.62 11.98 -15.78
C TYR A 640 6.00 11.01 -16.79
N PHE A 641 6.79 10.26 -17.57
CA PHE A 641 6.27 9.32 -18.55
C PHE A 641 5.46 8.19 -17.92
N LYS A 642 5.86 7.70 -16.74
CA LYS A 642 5.00 6.76 -15.96
C LYS A 642 3.64 7.36 -15.60
N CYS A 643 3.57 8.65 -15.29
CA CYS A 643 2.30 9.34 -15.07
C CYS A 643 1.53 9.49 -16.39
N LYS A 644 2.20 9.86 -17.47
CA LYS A 644 1.62 10.03 -18.81
C LYS A 644 1.02 8.74 -19.35
N SER A 645 1.69 7.60 -19.19
CA SER A 645 1.16 6.28 -19.58
C SER A 645 -0.10 5.91 -18.79
N LEU A 646 -0.19 6.30 -17.51
CA LEU A 646 -1.41 6.10 -16.72
C LEU A 646 -2.55 6.99 -17.21
N MET A 647 -2.26 8.23 -17.60
CA MET A 647 -3.23 9.17 -18.13
C MET A 647 -3.75 8.73 -19.51
N ALA A 648 -2.87 8.20 -20.36
CA ALA A 648 -3.23 7.62 -21.65
C ALA A 648 -4.17 6.40 -21.53
N ALA A 649 -4.16 5.71 -20.39
CA ALA A 649 -5.04 4.58 -20.10
C ALA A 649 -6.40 4.99 -19.52
N TRP A 650 -6.68 6.28 -19.32
CA TRP A 650 -7.97 6.74 -18.81
C TRP A 650 -9.05 6.71 -19.90
N HIS A 651 -10.21 6.18 -19.54
CA HIS A 651 -11.40 6.16 -20.38
C HIS A 651 -12.49 7.07 -19.78
N ASP A 652 -13.45 7.50 -20.60
CA ASP A 652 -14.55 8.39 -20.22
C ASP A 652 -14.13 9.78 -19.69
N VAL A 653 -12.91 10.24 -19.99
CA VAL A 653 -12.38 11.55 -19.56
C VAL A 653 -13.18 12.70 -20.20
N GLU A 654 -13.63 12.52 -21.43
CA GLU A 654 -14.36 13.51 -22.26
C GLU A 654 -15.75 13.86 -21.71
N ARG A 655 -16.30 13.02 -20.83
CA ARG A 655 -17.64 13.20 -20.23
C ARG A 655 -17.61 13.96 -18.91
N MET A 656 -16.42 14.28 -18.39
CA MET A 656 -16.27 14.99 -17.12
C MET A 656 -16.56 16.48 -17.25
N SER A 657 -17.09 17.06 -16.18
CA SER A 657 -17.12 18.52 -16.06
C SER A 657 -15.69 19.09 -15.90
N PRO A 658 -15.47 20.37 -16.22
CA PRO A 658 -14.20 21.04 -15.92
C PRO A 658 -13.78 20.93 -14.45
N GLN A 659 -14.74 20.93 -13.52
CA GLN A 659 -14.51 20.73 -12.09
C GLN A 659 -14.06 19.29 -11.80
N GLY A 660 -14.72 18.27 -12.37
CA GLY A 660 -14.31 16.87 -12.26
C GLY A 660 -12.90 16.64 -12.83
N SER A 661 -12.61 17.20 -14.00
CA SER A 661 -11.28 17.19 -14.62
C SER A 661 -10.22 17.90 -13.76
N ALA A 662 -10.55 19.04 -13.15
CA ALA A 662 -9.66 19.75 -12.23
C ALA A 662 -9.40 18.92 -10.96
N MET A 663 -10.40 18.23 -10.43
CA MET A 663 -10.24 17.32 -9.29
C MET A 663 -9.33 16.15 -9.63
N VAL A 664 -9.49 15.53 -10.81
CA VAL A 664 -8.57 14.48 -11.29
C VAL A 664 -7.17 15.03 -11.47
N GLY A 665 -7.00 16.20 -12.10
CA GLY A 665 -5.70 16.86 -12.24
C GLY A 665 -5.02 17.11 -10.88
N ASN A 666 -5.75 17.65 -9.92
CA ASN A 666 -5.24 17.92 -8.57
C ASN A 666 -4.89 16.63 -7.80
N ALA A 667 -5.80 15.65 -7.79
CA ALA A 667 -5.69 14.46 -6.95
C ALA A 667 -4.88 13.32 -7.58
N MET A 668 -4.76 13.24 -8.90
CA MET A 668 -4.13 12.13 -9.61
C MET A 668 -2.89 12.52 -10.42
N ILE A 669 -2.71 13.81 -10.76
CA ILE A 669 -1.52 14.30 -11.48
C ILE A 669 -0.63 15.09 -10.52
N TYR A 670 -1.06 16.28 -10.06
CA TYR A 670 -0.23 17.14 -9.20
C TYR A 670 0.20 16.45 -7.89
N SER A 671 -0.72 15.71 -7.26
CA SER A 671 -0.43 14.97 -6.02
C SER A 671 0.74 13.98 -6.14
N ARG A 672 0.94 13.37 -7.32
CA ARG A 672 2.02 12.40 -7.56
C ARG A 672 3.39 13.05 -7.49
N PHE A 673 3.51 14.25 -8.04
CA PHE A 673 4.78 14.98 -8.07
C PHE A 673 5.05 15.75 -6.78
N ARG A 674 4.02 16.00 -5.96
CA ARG A 674 4.09 16.82 -4.74
C ARG A 674 5.10 16.32 -3.69
N TYR A 675 5.26 15.00 -3.55
CA TYR A 675 6.27 14.43 -2.66
C TYR A 675 7.69 14.71 -3.16
N TRP A 676 7.99 14.33 -4.40
CA TRP A 676 9.32 14.57 -4.97
C TRP A 676 9.67 16.05 -5.08
N ALA A 677 8.71 16.91 -5.43
CA ALA A 677 8.93 18.36 -5.51
C ALA A 677 9.26 18.98 -4.14
N HIS A 678 8.96 18.29 -3.04
CA HIS A 678 9.37 18.70 -1.69
C HIS A 678 10.79 18.25 -1.33
N CYS A 679 11.33 17.23 -2.01
CA CYS A 679 12.66 16.68 -1.73
C CYS A 679 13.71 17.06 -2.77
N LEU A 680 13.29 17.39 -4.00
CA LEU A 680 14.14 17.56 -5.18
C LEU A 680 13.70 18.80 -5.97
N ALA A 681 14.68 19.48 -6.57
CA ALA A 681 14.41 20.54 -7.54
C ALA A 681 13.71 19.95 -8.78
N LEU A 682 12.52 20.48 -9.10
CA LEU A 682 11.73 20.05 -10.26
C LEU A 682 12.30 20.65 -11.55
N SER A 683 12.50 19.83 -12.59
CA SER A 683 12.99 20.36 -13.86
C SER A 683 11.94 21.28 -14.51
N LYS A 684 12.37 22.45 -15.00
CA LYS A 684 11.51 23.42 -15.70
C LYS A 684 10.71 22.78 -16.85
N GLU A 685 11.35 21.85 -17.55
CA GLU A 685 10.77 21.06 -18.63
C GLU A 685 9.56 20.25 -18.14
N VAL A 686 9.72 19.41 -17.11
CA VAL A 686 8.66 18.55 -16.57
C VAL A 686 7.58 19.38 -15.88
N ARG A 687 7.95 20.44 -15.17
CA ARG A 687 7.02 21.40 -14.57
C ARG A 687 6.06 21.99 -15.60
N LEU A 688 6.58 22.44 -16.74
CA LEU A 688 5.76 22.97 -17.84
C LEU A 688 4.91 21.88 -18.48
N ALA A 689 5.44 20.67 -18.67
CA ALA A 689 4.72 19.54 -19.23
C ALA A 689 3.49 19.17 -18.39
N ILE A 690 3.66 19.00 -17.06
CA ILE A 690 2.55 18.73 -16.12
C ILE A 690 1.48 19.82 -16.21
N GLY A 691 1.89 21.08 -16.22
CA GLY A 691 0.95 22.21 -16.32
C GLY A 691 0.16 22.23 -17.64
N ARG A 692 0.79 21.83 -18.75
CA ARG A 692 0.11 21.72 -20.05
C ARG A 692 -0.87 20.56 -20.07
N ASP A 693 -0.49 19.42 -19.52
CA ASP A 693 -1.32 18.22 -19.45
C ASP A 693 -2.60 18.39 -18.64
N VAL A 694 -2.49 19.02 -17.47
CA VAL A 694 -3.66 19.32 -16.63
C VAL A 694 -4.56 20.36 -17.30
N LYS A 695 -3.97 21.36 -17.97
CA LYS A 695 -4.77 22.31 -18.77
C LYS A 695 -5.48 21.61 -19.93
N ALA A 696 -4.80 20.71 -20.63
CA ALA A 696 -5.43 19.92 -21.68
C ALA A 696 -6.59 19.09 -21.10
N LEU A 697 -6.41 18.46 -19.93
CA LEU A 697 -7.45 17.67 -19.25
C LEU A 697 -8.73 18.46 -18.98
N ILE A 698 -8.58 19.72 -18.60
CA ILE A 698 -9.69 20.58 -18.21
C ILE A 698 -10.38 21.19 -19.46
N TRP A 699 -9.61 21.55 -20.49
CA TRP A 699 -10.09 22.41 -21.57
C TRP A 699 -10.27 21.72 -22.92
N ARG A 700 -9.70 20.53 -23.16
CA ARG A 700 -9.92 19.78 -24.41
C ARG A 700 -11.12 18.86 -24.28
N LYS A 701 -11.97 18.86 -25.32
CA LYS A 701 -13.10 17.92 -25.43
C LYS A 701 -12.62 16.51 -25.78
N ASP A 702 -11.73 16.39 -26.76
CA ASP A 702 -11.21 15.09 -27.23
C ASP A 702 -9.73 14.99 -26.88
N ILE A 703 -9.44 14.58 -25.64
CA ILE A 703 -8.06 14.48 -25.15
C ILE A 703 -7.51 13.08 -25.36
N HIS A 704 -6.44 13.00 -26.17
CA HIS A 704 -5.62 11.82 -26.30
C HIS A 704 -4.22 12.13 -25.79
N TYR A 705 -3.81 11.42 -24.74
CA TYR A 705 -2.45 11.52 -24.22
C TYR A 705 -1.56 10.52 -24.96
N ASP A 706 -0.50 11.03 -25.57
CA ASP A 706 0.60 10.19 -26.03
C ASP A 706 1.52 9.86 -24.84
N PRO A 707 1.75 8.56 -24.53
CA PRO A 707 2.58 8.14 -23.41
C PRO A 707 4.05 8.59 -23.51
N ASP A 708 4.53 8.87 -24.72
CA ASP A 708 5.92 9.23 -25.02
C ASP A 708 6.09 10.75 -25.26
N GLU A 709 4.99 11.52 -25.26
CA GLU A 709 5.00 12.97 -25.46
C GLU A 709 5.29 13.74 -24.17
N LEU A 710 6.22 14.69 -24.28
CA LEU A 710 6.54 15.63 -23.22
C LEU A 710 5.61 16.86 -23.24
N GLY A 711 4.51 16.71 -22.50
CA GLY A 711 3.49 17.73 -22.29
C GLY A 711 2.61 17.89 -23.52
N SER A 712 1.31 17.92 -23.31
CA SER A 712 0.36 18.13 -24.39
C SER A 712 0.50 19.54 -24.98
N GLU A 713 0.02 19.70 -26.21
CA GLU A 713 -0.06 20.98 -26.89
C GLU A 713 -0.73 22.07 -26.04
N LYS A 714 -0.29 23.32 -26.25
CA LYS A 714 -0.71 24.46 -25.46
C LYS A 714 -2.19 24.78 -25.69
N VAL A 715 -2.98 24.81 -24.62
CA VAL A 715 -4.41 25.14 -24.66
C VAL A 715 -4.68 26.52 -24.05
N LYS A 716 -5.57 27.30 -24.66
CA LYS A 716 -6.07 28.55 -24.07
C LYS A 716 -7.17 28.21 -23.06
N ALA A 717 -6.95 28.55 -21.79
CA ALA A 717 -7.96 28.42 -20.75
C ALA A 717 -8.98 29.57 -20.88
N PHE A 718 -10.27 29.27 -20.80
CA PHE A 718 -11.31 30.29 -20.91
C PHE A 718 -12.52 29.93 -20.04
N VAL A 719 -12.87 30.81 -19.09
CA VAL A 719 -14.10 30.76 -18.30
C VAL A 719 -14.65 32.18 -18.22
N GLN A 720 -15.94 32.36 -18.52
CA GLN A 720 -16.62 33.65 -18.34
C GLN A 720 -16.63 34.04 -16.87
N GLU A 721 -16.45 35.32 -16.57
CA GLU A 721 -16.31 35.86 -15.20
C GLU A 721 -17.45 35.45 -14.27
N VAL A 722 -18.69 35.50 -14.76
CA VAL A 722 -19.91 35.10 -14.04
C VAL A 722 -19.97 33.61 -13.65
N SER A 723 -19.11 32.77 -14.23
CA SER A 723 -19.05 31.31 -13.98
C SER A 723 -17.81 30.89 -13.19
N GLN A 724 -17.03 31.84 -12.67
CA GLN A 724 -15.79 31.57 -11.95
C GLN A 724 -16.05 31.22 -10.49
N CYS A 725 -15.37 30.19 -9.98
CA CYS A 725 -15.27 29.94 -8.54
C CYS A 725 -13.96 30.46 -7.92
N LEU A 726 -12.96 30.76 -8.75
CA LEU A 726 -11.62 31.29 -8.41
C LEU A 726 -11.10 32.20 -9.53
N PRO A 727 -10.01 32.98 -9.34
CA PRO A 727 -9.49 33.89 -10.36
C PRO A 727 -9.18 33.22 -11.72
N CYS A 728 -9.52 33.90 -12.82
CA CYS A 728 -9.31 33.44 -14.20
C CYS A 728 -7.85 33.03 -14.52
N ARG A 729 -6.86 33.70 -13.92
CA ARG A 729 -5.43 33.38 -14.08
C ARG A 729 -5.06 31.98 -13.55
N GLN A 730 -5.89 31.40 -12.70
CA GLN A 730 -5.78 30.03 -12.17
C GLN A 730 -6.72 29.04 -12.90
N GLY A 731 -7.34 29.46 -14.01
CA GLY A 731 -8.27 28.65 -14.79
C GLY A 731 -9.72 28.68 -14.31
N GLY A 732 -10.06 29.43 -13.27
CA GLY A 732 -11.46 29.68 -12.88
C GLY A 732 -12.26 28.51 -12.28
N VAL A 733 -11.70 27.29 -12.23
CA VAL A 733 -12.41 26.04 -11.87
C VAL A 733 -11.82 25.27 -10.67
N GLY A 734 -10.97 25.90 -9.85
CA GLY A 734 -10.38 25.20 -8.68
C GLY A 734 -9.11 24.39 -8.99
N SER A 735 -8.47 24.60 -10.14
CA SER A 735 -7.19 23.94 -10.46
C SER A 735 -6.05 24.51 -9.60
N LEU A 736 -5.18 23.64 -9.10
CA LEU A 736 -4.02 24.06 -8.30
C LEU A 736 -3.09 24.96 -9.12
N TYR A 737 -2.73 26.13 -8.59
CA TYR A 737 -1.67 26.95 -9.17
C TYR A 737 -0.30 26.30 -8.93
N TRP A 738 0.09 25.40 -9.84
CA TRP A 738 1.27 24.54 -9.68
C TRP A 738 2.57 25.30 -9.43
N GLU A 739 2.82 26.38 -10.17
CA GLU A 739 4.03 27.17 -10.01
C GLU A 739 4.09 27.90 -8.66
N GLY A 740 2.97 28.47 -8.20
CA GLY A 740 2.92 29.11 -6.88
C GLY A 740 3.02 28.09 -5.76
N HIS A 741 2.45 26.89 -5.94
CA HIS A 741 2.53 25.80 -4.98
C HIS A 741 3.97 25.28 -4.81
N GLU A 742 4.74 25.24 -5.89
CA GLU A 742 6.17 24.92 -5.84
C GLU A 742 6.97 26.01 -5.13
N LYS A 743 6.76 27.29 -5.49
CA LYS A 743 7.44 28.43 -4.84
C LYS A 743 7.14 28.50 -3.34
N ALA A 744 5.87 28.35 -2.95
CA ALA A 744 5.44 28.39 -1.56
C ALA A 744 6.03 27.27 -0.69
N ARG A 745 6.49 26.17 -1.31
CA ARG A 745 7.10 25.05 -0.58
C ARG A 745 8.59 25.25 -0.32
N GLY A 746 9.17 26.36 -0.79
CA GLY A 746 10.52 26.78 -0.44
C GLY A 746 11.62 25.80 -0.84
N THR A 747 11.35 24.69 -1.52
CA THR A 747 12.36 23.67 -1.84
C THR A 747 13.36 24.18 -2.88
N TYR A 748 12.88 25.00 -3.81
CA TYR A 748 13.72 25.71 -4.77
C TYR A 748 14.66 26.68 -4.03
N GLU A 749 14.15 27.49 -3.09
CA GLU A 749 14.98 28.38 -2.29
C GLU A 749 15.88 27.65 -1.30
N ILE A 750 15.44 26.58 -0.64
CA ILE A 750 16.26 25.87 0.36
C ILE A 750 17.40 25.14 -0.36
N LEU A 751 17.18 24.45 -1.47
CA LEU A 751 18.27 23.75 -2.16
C LEU A 751 19.21 24.71 -2.90
N GLU A 752 18.67 25.74 -3.57
CA GLU A 752 19.49 26.75 -4.27
C GLU A 752 20.19 27.68 -3.27
N ARG A 753 19.54 28.02 -2.14
CA ARG A 753 20.20 28.72 -1.03
C ARG A 753 21.06 27.82 -0.18
N SER A 754 20.92 26.49 -0.13
CA SER A 754 21.91 25.63 0.54
C SER A 754 23.23 25.68 -0.23
N VAL A 755 23.15 25.68 -1.57
CA VAL A 755 24.31 25.95 -2.43
C VAL A 755 24.82 27.38 -2.18
N LEU A 756 23.96 28.41 -2.10
CA LEU A 756 24.41 29.79 -1.86
C LEU A 756 24.82 30.13 -0.41
N TYR A 757 24.29 29.46 0.62
CA TYR A 757 24.65 29.67 2.04
C TYR A 757 26.02 29.08 2.33
N VAL A 758 26.35 27.96 1.68
CA VAL A 758 27.71 27.40 1.68
C VAL A 758 28.68 28.37 0.99
N TRP A 759 28.25 29.03 -0.10
CA TRP A 759 29.06 30.06 -0.77
C TRP A 759 29.12 31.41 -0.03
N GLY A 760 28.16 31.73 0.85
CA GLY A 760 28.12 32.99 1.60
C GLY A 760 28.80 32.95 2.98
N TYR A 761 29.29 31.78 3.39
CA TYR A 761 30.14 31.60 4.59
C TYR A 761 31.64 31.49 4.26
N LEU A 762 31.99 31.39 2.97
CA LEU A 762 33.30 31.76 2.41
C LEU A 762 33.36 33.27 2.20
#